data_AF-A0A7C2ZYP6-F1
#
_entry.id   AF-A0A7C2ZYP6-F1
#
_cell.length_a   1.000
_cell.length_b   1.000
_cell.length_c   1.000
_cell.angle_alpha   90.00
_cell.angle_beta   90.00
_cell.angle_gamma   90.00
#
_symmetry.space_group_name_H-M   'P 1'
#
loop_
_entity.id
_entity.type
_entity.pdbx_description
1 polymer ?
#
loop_
_entity_poly.entity_id
_entity_poly.type
_entity_poly.pdbx_seq_one_letter_code
_entity_poly.pdbx_strand_id
1 'polypeptide(L)'
;MRRGSQLLCLAIVLSLLATSAMPLAQASARARPPGPSERAYEHWEEGNWLIVETDVIGVALNKHKPFFAWWYVRENETVYIVHYKGLIEYLLWPRIPLVKPYSWAKELFERLSEGIKDYLGLVRDVGLLIRELHMEIMMLHIPVGDEELDEISSKIEELSEAMEELHAWALGTGDEELVEHLEAMNATLTEMAALVDELRENAWDHRALVELKAEAGELRREWHMAMHEVFEDWCEWVKERVREIREHMEEVRWEKLFHPPYFSFAEGNWTLIGPENITAPNGTTIGLWFAYELSDVHNPAFEFAEGSITIRCRMYFTPVVERADDLNYTVTRAELKQDVVIMGWRWNLDLLKELASEVGFEVPENTTTGLALRLELLAVNATYFMEALEELEEPMEFRDLVTTLRDEAEQVDEMVSGALGELDDAAEDAMEELGEDLSVDEARGLLQEMVFMVEHALAALEIHGELINGLKEKAEEAGYEFLARQAEVLRSLVEETKEFLLSLNATLQEALSAEDTATVMALLMGIRAEVEAYLVAFKTRIGSVIDALENELMMARERISSRSVLERVKIGGEELDVRPDETSLRERLLKKGVDLKDMFEIGFLTENATILGWFKFVNASLVHYPNCTTVVMPVKLAYMRAGRALHLFLIYGYFNGATLEHDPSIGLNVPEAKEEPEYEV
;
A
#
# COMPACT_ATOMS: atom_id res chain seq x y z
N MET A 1 26.63 -51.69 0.79
CA MET A 1 27.72 -50.83 1.30
C MET A 1 27.20 -49.84 2.34
N ARG A 2 26.55 -50.34 3.40
CA ARG A 2 26.09 -49.58 4.58
C ARG A 2 26.54 -50.40 5.78
N ARG A 3 27.63 -49.99 6.44
CA ARG A 3 28.12 -50.46 7.76
C ARG A 3 29.48 -49.86 8.18
N GLY A 4 30.09 -48.99 7.37
CA GLY A 4 31.35 -48.30 7.71
C GLY A 4 31.19 -46.97 8.48
N SER A 5 30.04 -46.31 8.41
CA SER A 5 29.88 -44.93 8.92
C SER A 5 29.26 -44.81 10.31
N GLN A 6 28.79 -45.91 10.92
CA GLN A 6 28.19 -45.90 12.26
C GLN A 6 29.20 -46.20 13.39
N LEU A 7 30.41 -46.65 13.07
CA LEU A 7 31.46 -46.93 14.06
C LEU A 7 32.39 -45.74 14.35
N LEU A 8 32.36 -44.69 13.52
CA LEU A 8 33.15 -43.47 13.76
C LEU A 8 32.41 -42.47 14.68
N CYS A 9 31.07 -42.44 14.66
CA CYS A 9 30.27 -41.57 15.52
C CYS A 9 30.21 -42.07 16.99
N LEU A 10 30.36 -43.36 17.25
CA LEU A 10 30.33 -43.89 18.62
C LEU A 10 31.67 -43.69 19.37
N ALA A 11 32.78 -43.47 18.66
CA ALA A 11 34.09 -43.24 19.25
C ALA A 11 34.30 -41.79 19.74
N ILE A 12 33.56 -40.82 19.18
CA ILE A 12 33.63 -39.40 19.59
C ILE A 12 32.72 -39.12 20.81
N VAL A 13 31.64 -39.89 20.98
CA VAL A 13 30.73 -39.75 22.14
C VAL A 13 31.32 -40.36 23.42
N LEU A 14 32.27 -41.30 23.32
CA LEU A 14 32.90 -41.95 24.48
C LEU A 14 34.17 -41.26 25.02
N SER A 15 34.74 -40.30 24.29
CA SER A 15 35.88 -39.50 24.76
C SER A 15 35.48 -38.20 25.48
N LEU A 16 34.21 -37.78 25.41
CA LEU A 16 33.68 -36.58 26.09
C LEU A 16 33.01 -36.88 27.45
N LEU A 17 32.82 -38.15 27.83
CA LEU A 17 32.15 -38.55 29.08
C LEU A 17 33.11 -39.10 30.16
N ALA A 18 34.42 -38.92 30.00
CA ALA A 18 35.43 -39.44 30.93
C ALA A 18 36.28 -38.35 31.61
N THR A 19 35.67 -37.25 32.08
CA THR A 19 36.28 -36.38 33.12
C THR A 19 35.23 -35.76 34.04
N SER A 20 34.36 -36.58 34.66
CA SER A 20 33.54 -36.10 35.78
C SER A 20 33.42 -37.17 36.86
N ALA A 21 34.41 -37.20 37.76
CA ALA A 21 34.22 -37.69 39.11
C ALA A 21 35.42 -37.30 39.99
N MET A 22 35.31 -36.17 40.70
CA MET A 22 35.44 -36.17 42.16
C MET A 22 34.76 -34.92 42.75
N PRO A 23 34.04 -35.06 43.88
CA PRO A 23 33.37 -33.96 44.56
C PRO A 23 34.34 -33.30 45.55
N LEU A 24 34.27 -31.97 45.71
CA LEU A 24 34.35 -31.37 47.03
C LEU A 24 33.91 -29.90 47.01
N ALA A 25 33.12 -29.59 48.03
CA ALA A 25 32.71 -28.26 48.48
C ALA A 25 33.82 -27.21 48.45
N GLN A 26 33.51 -26.04 47.89
CA GLN A 26 33.50 -24.73 48.56
C GLN A 26 33.41 -23.65 47.48
N ALA A 27 32.22 -23.07 47.34
CA ALA A 27 32.06 -21.76 46.74
C ALA A 27 32.85 -20.76 47.59
N SER A 28 34.03 -20.36 47.13
CA SER A 28 34.69 -19.15 47.57
C SER A 28 34.70 -18.18 46.40
N ALA A 29 33.96 -17.09 46.54
CA ALA A 29 34.10 -15.91 45.70
C ALA A 29 35.59 -15.54 45.60
N ARG A 30 36.13 -15.56 44.38
CA ARG A 30 37.35 -14.83 44.04
C ARG A 30 36.96 -13.78 43.02
N ALA A 31 36.68 -12.59 43.54
CA ALA A 31 36.83 -11.36 42.78
C ALA A 31 38.27 -11.34 42.25
N ARG A 32 38.40 -11.37 40.92
CA ARG A 32 39.66 -11.12 40.22
C ARG A 32 39.81 -9.60 40.14
N PRO A 33 40.94 -8.99 40.56
CA PRO A 33 41.17 -7.58 40.31
C PRO A 33 41.39 -7.41 38.78
N PRO A 34 40.81 -6.38 38.14
CA PRO A 34 40.97 -6.18 36.71
C PRO A 34 42.42 -5.82 36.40
N GLY A 35 43.04 -6.62 35.51
CA GLY A 35 44.33 -6.31 34.92
C GLY A 35 44.14 -5.44 33.67
N PRO A 36 45.10 -4.55 33.33
CA PRO A 36 44.94 -3.62 32.22
C PRO A 36 45.27 -4.32 30.89
N SER A 37 44.33 -5.08 30.33
CA SER A 37 44.18 -5.38 28.88
C SER A 37 43.07 -6.42 28.58
N GLU A 38 42.01 -6.54 29.38
CA GLU A 38 40.82 -7.29 28.95
C GLU A 38 40.06 -6.40 27.93
N ARG A 39 39.84 -6.91 26.71
CA ARG A 39 39.07 -6.19 25.70
C ARG A 39 37.66 -5.96 26.26
N ALA A 40 37.14 -4.74 26.14
CA ALA A 40 35.80 -4.39 26.63
C ALA A 40 34.66 -5.11 25.87
N TYR A 41 35.00 -5.76 24.75
CA TYR A 41 34.09 -6.48 23.88
C TYR A 41 34.86 -7.51 23.05
N GLU A 42 34.12 -8.46 22.49
CA GLU A 42 34.57 -9.36 21.43
C GLU A 42 33.59 -9.29 20.26
N HIS A 43 34.09 -9.47 19.04
CA HIS A 43 33.24 -9.65 17.88
C HIS A 43 33.84 -10.72 16.96
N TRP A 44 32.97 -11.48 16.31
CA TRP A 44 33.36 -12.50 15.36
C TRP A 44 32.29 -12.66 14.29
N GLU A 45 32.64 -13.36 13.23
CA GLU A 45 31.73 -13.69 12.16
C GLU A 45 31.40 -15.19 12.22
N GLU A 46 30.13 -15.51 12.04
CA GLU A 46 29.63 -16.88 11.99
C GLU A 46 28.58 -16.97 10.89
N GLY A 47 28.91 -17.66 9.79
CA GLY A 47 28.07 -17.67 8.59
C GLY A 47 27.77 -16.25 8.09
N ASN A 48 26.47 -15.96 7.95
CA ASN A 48 25.95 -14.66 7.51
C ASN A 48 25.82 -13.65 8.64
N TRP A 49 26.35 -13.93 9.83
CA TRP A 49 26.17 -13.08 11.02
C TRP A 49 27.48 -12.42 11.45
N LEU A 50 27.37 -11.15 11.82
CA LEU A 50 28.34 -10.47 12.67
C LEU A 50 27.80 -10.49 14.10
N ILE A 51 28.57 -11.08 15.01
CA ILE A 51 28.21 -11.16 16.43
C ILE A 51 29.14 -10.23 17.21
N VAL A 52 28.55 -9.42 18.09
CA VAL A 52 29.24 -8.51 19.00
C VAL A 52 28.76 -8.80 20.41
N GLU A 53 29.68 -9.17 21.30
CA GLU A 53 29.39 -9.37 22.72
C GLU A 53 30.20 -8.40 23.59
N THR A 54 29.50 -7.79 24.55
CA THR A 54 30.11 -7.05 25.66
C THR A 54 29.96 -7.82 26.96
N ASP A 55 30.34 -7.21 28.08
CA ASP A 55 30.06 -7.75 29.41
C ASP A 55 28.58 -7.66 29.83
N VAL A 56 27.73 -6.98 29.05
CA VAL A 56 26.30 -6.76 29.34
C VAL A 56 25.40 -7.35 28.25
N ILE A 57 25.50 -6.84 27.01
CA ILE A 57 24.61 -7.18 25.90
C ILE A 57 25.38 -7.87 24.78
N GLY A 58 24.76 -8.90 24.22
CA GLY A 58 25.17 -9.53 22.97
C GLY A 58 24.22 -9.14 21.85
N VAL A 59 24.76 -8.90 20.67
CA VAL A 59 24.03 -8.51 19.45
C VAL A 59 24.51 -9.38 18.29
N ALA A 60 23.57 -9.93 17.53
CA ALA A 60 23.83 -10.56 16.24
C ALA A 60 23.15 -9.77 15.12
N LEU A 61 23.92 -9.51 14.07
CA LEU A 61 23.58 -8.68 12.92
C LEU A 61 23.70 -9.53 11.66
N ASN A 62 22.64 -9.63 10.88
CA ASN A 62 22.73 -10.33 9.60
C ASN A 62 23.51 -9.46 8.59
N LYS A 63 24.46 -10.00 7.84
CA LYS A 63 25.33 -9.23 6.96
C LYS A 63 24.66 -8.69 5.69
N HIS A 64 23.52 -9.27 5.31
CA HIS A 64 22.88 -9.05 4.01
C HIS A 64 21.48 -8.47 4.11
N LYS A 65 20.96 -8.26 5.33
CA LYS A 65 19.69 -7.58 5.56
C LYS A 65 19.62 -6.96 6.97
N PRO A 66 18.78 -5.94 7.18
CA PRO A 66 18.63 -5.27 8.48
C PRO A 66 17.81 -6.11 9.47
N PHE A 67 18.46 -7.14 10.00
CA PHE A 67 17.95 -8.06 11.01
C PHE A 67 18.85 -8.00 12.25
N PHE A 68 18.25 -7.68 13.39
CA PHE A 68 18.96 -7.51 14.66
C PHE A 68 18.39 -8.47 15.70
N ALA A 69 19.27 -9.29 16.28
CA ALA A 69 18.97 -10.10 17.44
C ALA A 69 19.81 -9.64 18.63
N TRP A 70 19.24 -9.63 19.84
CA TRP A 70 19.98 -9.26 21.05
C TRP A 70 19.54 -10.06 22.28
N TRP A 71 20.46 -10.21 23.24
CA TRP A 71 20.24 -10.95 24.48
C TRP A 71 21.07 -10.39 25.63
N TYR A 72 20.67 -10.76 26.85
CA TYR A 72 21.45 -10.47 28.04
C TYR A 72 22.56 -11.52 28.22
N VAL A 73 23.82 -11.11 28.28
CA VAL A 73 24.97 -12.03 28.32
C VAL A 73 24.97 -12.92 29.57
N ARG A 74 24.41 -12.45 30.70
CA ARG A 74 24.33 -13.24 31.94
C ARG A 74 23.12 -14.16 32.01
N GLU A 75 22.10 -13.93 31.20
CA GLU A 75 20.87 -14.74 31.11
C GLU A 75 20.42 -14.80 29.65
N ASN A 76 21.03 -15.72 28.91
CA ASN A 76 20.88 -15.84 27.47
C ASN A 76 19.82 -16.86 27.04
N GLU A 77 18.83 -17.16 27.90
CA GLU A 77 17.74 -18.10 27.57
C GLU A 77 16.74 -17.52 26.56
N THR A 78 16.65 -16.19 26.48
CA THR A 78 15.75 -15.47 25.57
C THR A 78 16.56 -14.55 24.66
N VAL A 79 16.32 -14.65 23.35
CA VAL A 79 16.84 -13.73 22.34
C VAL A 79 15.68 -12.91 21.79
N TYR A 80 15.85 -11.60 21.79
CA TYR A 80 14.90 -10.64 21.23
C TYR A 80 15.31 -10.27 19.82
N ILE A 81 14.33 -10.04 18.96
CA ILE A 81 14.57 -9.80 17.53
C ILE A 81 13.73 -8.62 17.06
N VAL A 82 14.37 -7.77 16.26
CA VAL A 82 13.72 -6.77 15.41
C VAL A 82 14.20 -6.98 13.98
N HIS A 83 13.25 -7.21 13.09
CA HIS A 83 13.51 -7.35 11.65
C HIS A 83 12.86 -6.18 10.92
N TYR A 84 13.66 -5.39 10.22
CA TYR A 84 13.20 -4.30 9.37
C TYR A 84 12.73 -4.89 8.04
N LYS A 85 11.44 -4.72 7.73
CA LYS A 85 10.77 -5.44 6.64
C LYS A 85 10.70 -4.64 5.34
N GLY A 86 10.58 -3.32 5.44
CA GLY A 86 10.38 -2.48 4.27
C GLY A 86 9.79 -1.11 4.57
N LEU A 87 9.64 -0.31 3.52
CA LEU A 87 9.00 1.00 3.54
C LEU A 87 7.68 0.93 2.76
N ILE A 88 6.64 1.54 3.32
CA ILE A 88 5.34 1.69 2.67
C ILE A 88 5.11 3.18 2.41
N GLU A 89 5.06 3.60 1.16
CA GLU A 89 4.48 4.89 0.81
C GLU A 89 2.96 4.79 0.93
N TYR A 90 2.39 5.59 1.84
CA TYR A 90 0.94 5.61 2.02
C TYR A 90 0.36 6.88 1.40
N LEU A 91 -0.82 6.74 0.81
CA LEU A 91 -1.71 7.86 0.48
C LEU A 91 -3.02 7.68 1.24
N LEU A 92 -3.59 8.80 1.70
CA LEU A 92 -4.86 8.88 2.43
C LEU A 92 -4.91 8.09 3.75
N TRP A 93 -3.78 7.80 4.40
CA TRP A 93 -3.81 7.23 5.75
C TRP A 93 -4.28 8.27 6.78
N PRO A 94 -5.13 7.94 7.79
CA PRO A 94 -5.61 6.60 8.16
C PRO A 94 -6.96 6.20 7.54
N ARG A 95 -7.39 6.76 6.41
CA ARG A 95 -8.55 6.21 5.68
C ARG A 95 -8.17 4.85 5.10
N ILE A 96 -7.05 4.81 4.40
CA ILE A 96 -6.53 3.60 3.74
C ILE A 96 -5.59 2.83 4.69
N PRO A 97 -5.76 1.50 4.83
CA PRO A 97 -4.87 0.65 5.63
C PRO A 97 -3.44 0.59 5.08
N LEU A 98 -2.44 0.60 5.96
CA LEU A 98 -1.03 0.39 5.58
C LEU A 98 -0.78 -1.02 5.03
N VAL A 99 -1.61 -1.99 5.41
CA VAL A 99 -1.56 -3.37 4.90
C VAL A 99 -2.18 -3.55 3.52
N LYS A 100 -2.78 -2.49 2.96
CA LYS A 100 -3.34 -2.47 1.60
C LYS A 100 -2.82 -1.24 0.85
N PRO A 101 -1.49 -1.13 0.66
CA PRO A 101 -0.88 0.10 0.22
C PRO A 101 -1.15 0.42 -1.25
N TYR A 102 -1.74 -0.49 -2.04
CA TYR A 102 -2.17 -0.25 -3.42
C TYR A 102 -3.62 0.26 -3.53
N SER A 103 -4.43 0.16 -2.46
CA SER A 103 -5.86 0.50 -2.53
C SER A 103 -6.16 2.01 -2.66
N TRP A 104 -5.13 2.87 -2.62
CA TRP A 104 -5.32 4.31 -2.78
C TRP A 104 -5.63 4.75 -4.19
N ALA A 105 -5.25 3.99 -5.22
CA ALA A 105 -5.61 4.31 -6.61
C ALA A 105 -7.14 4.33 -6.76
N LYS A 106 -7.80 3.27 -6.29
CA LYS A 106 -9.27 3.17 -6.26
C LYS A 106 -9.93 4.30 -5.47
N GLU A 107 -9.43 4.60 -4.28
CA GLU A 107 -10.00 5.67 -3.44
C GLU A 107 -9.79 7.05 -4.07
N LEU A 108 -8.64 7.29 -4.69
CA LEU A 108 -8.37 8.53 -5.42
C LEU A 108 -9.34 8.67 -6.60
N PHE A 109 -9.53 7.60 -7.37
CA PHE A 109 -10.52 7.56 -8.46
C PHE A 109 -11.96 7.75 -7.95
N GLU A 110 -12.33 7.13 -6.84
CA GLU A 110 -13.63 7.33 -6.19
C GLU A 110 -13.85 8.79 -5.80
N ARG A 111 -12.81 9.50 -5.33
CA ARG A 111 -12.87 10.93 -4.98
C ARG A 111 -12.89 11.84 -6.20
N LEU A 112 -12.15 11.50 -7.25
CA LEU A 112 -12.24 12.19 -8.54
C LEU A 112 -13.66 12.04 -9.14
N SER A 113 -14.30 10.89 -8.93
CA SER A 113 -15.68 10.60 -9.36
C SER A 113 -16.78 11.02 -8.38
N GLU A 114 -16.48 11.49 -7.17
CA GLU A 114 -17.49 11.99 -6.22
C GLU A 114 -18.26 13.18 -6.83
N GLY A 115 -17.58 14.09 -7.55
CA GLY A 115 -18.24 15.18 -8.28
C GLY A 115 -19.16 14.71 -9.43
N ILE A 116 -18.89 13.53 -9.99
CA ILE A 116 -19.70 12.88 -11.04
C ILE A 116 -20.96 12.23 -10.43
N LYS A 117 -20.84 11.66 -9.22
CA LYS A 117 -21.95 11.02 -8.50
C LYS A 117 -22.99 12.01 -7.99
N ASP A 118 -22.57 13.20 -7.57
CA ASP A 118 -23.48 14.26 -7.12
C ASP A 118 -24.38 14.77 -8.27
N TYR A 119 -23.82 14.90 -9.48
CA TYR A 119 -24.59 15.23 -10.70
C TYR A 119 -25.59 14.13 -11.08
N LEU A 120 -25.16 12.87 -11.13
CA LEU A 120 -26.05 11.74 -11.43
C LEU A 120 -27.19 11.61 -10.40
N GLY A 121 -26.93 11.96 -9.14
CA GLY A 121 -27.95 12.05 -8.10
C GLY A 121 -29.02 13.08 -8.43
N LEU A 122 -28.61 14.33 -8.73
CA LEU A 122 -29.49 15.44 -9.06
C LEU A 122 -30.34 15.16 -10.31
N VAL A 123 -29.69 14.68 -11.39
CA VAL A 123 -30.37 14.31 -12.64
C VAL A 123 -31.41 13.22 -12.42
N ARG A 124 -31.08 12.18 -11.65
CA ARG A 124 -32.01 11.10 -11.34
C ARG A 124 -33.21 11.61 -10.54
N ASP A 125 -32.98 12.47 -9.57
CA ASP A 125 -34.03 12.96 -8.67
C ASP A 125 -35.01 13.88 -9.43
N VAL A 126 -34.51 14.77 -10.30
CA VAL A 126 -35.33 15.58 -11.24
C VAL A 126 -36.15 14.69 -12.19
N GLY A 127 -35.51 13.69 -12.82
CA GLY A 127 -36.20 12.79 -13.73
C GLY A 127 -37.29 11.91 -13.08
N LEU A 128 -37.09 11.51 -11.82
CA LEU A 128 -38.10 10.79 -11.03
C LEU A 128 -39.30 11.68 -10.73
N LEU A 129 -39.08 12.91 -10.25
CA LEU A 129 -40.12 13.87 -9.91
C LEU A 129 -40.97 14.24 -11.15
N ILE A 130 -40.35 14.50 -12.29
CA ILE A 130 -41.06 14.79 -13.56
C ILE A 130 -41.96 13.63 -13.98
N ARG A 131 -41.46 12.39 -13.86
CA ARG A 131 -42.24 11.20 -14.21
C ARG A 131 -43.46 11.05 -13.30
N GLU A 132 -43.28 11.23 -12.00
CA GLU A 132 -44.37 11.13 -11.03
C GLU A 132 -45.42 12.22 -11.23
N LEU A 133 -44.98 13.48 -11.35
CA LEU A 133 -45.83 14.64 -11.59
C LEU A 133 -46.66 14.46 -12.88
N HIS A 134 -46.02 14.04 -13.97
CA HIS A 134 -46.71 13.75 -15.23
C HIS A 134 -47.76 12.63 -15.08
N MET A 135 -47.43 11.52 -14.40
CA MET A 135 -48.39 10.42 -14.21
C MET A 135 -49.63 10.88 -13.43
N GLU A 136 -49.44 11.62 -12.34
CA GLU A 136 -50.52 12.11 -11.49
C GLU A 136 -51.43 13.10 -12.24
N ILE A 137 -50.84 14.07 -12.93
CA ILE A 137 -51.58 15.02 -13.76
C ILE A 137 -52.39 14.31 -14.85
N MET A 138 -51.82 13.29 -15.50
CA MET A 138 -52.53 12.54 -16.54
C MET A 138 -53.70 11.72 -15.99
N MET A 139 -53.65 11.30 -14.72
CA MET A 139 -54.72 10.58 -14.04
C MET A 139 -55.84 11.46 -13.49
N LEU A 140 -55.71 12.80 -13.54
CA LEU A 140 -56.77 13.70 -13.09
C LEU A 140 -58.03 13.60 -13.98
N HIS A 141 -59.19 13.70 -13.33
CA HIS A 141 -60.51 13.73 -13.98
C HIS A 141 -61.36 14.86 -13.38
N ILE A 142 -62.38 15.30 -14.12
CA ILE A 142 -63.27 16.36 -13.65
C ILE A 142 -64.44 15.78 -12.84
N PRO A 143 -64.80 16.38 -11.70
CA PRO A 143 -64.12 17.52 -11.04
C PRO A 143 -62.83 17.09 -10.34
N VAL A 144 -61.81 17.94 -10.41
CA VAL A 144 -60.51 17.70 -9.76
C VAL A 144 -60.63 17.95 -8.25
N GLY A 145 -60.08 17.07 -7.42
CA GLY A 145 -60.12 17.20 -5.96
C GLY A 145 -59.04 18.13 -5.42
N ASP A 146 -59.35 18.88 -4.35
CA ASP A 146 -58.38 19.78 -3.69
C ASP A 146 -57.14 19.02 -3.17
N GLU A 147 -57.30 17.78 -2.70
CA GLU A 147 -56.21 16.92 -2.23
C GLU A 147 -55.26 16.52 -3.38
N GLU A 148 -55.81 16.24 -4.57
CA GLU A 148 -55.01 15.94 -5.77
C GLU A 148 -54.22 17.18 -6.23
N LEU A 149 -54.81 18.38 -6.10
CA LEU A 149 -54.15 19.65 -6.42
C LEU A 149 -53.06 20.00 -5.40
N ASP A 150 -53.24 19.68 -4.11
CA ASP A 150 -52.23 19.84 -3.07
C ASP A 150 -51.01 18.93 -3.31
N GLU A 151 -51.23 17.66 -3.67
CA GLU A 151 -50.16 16.71 -4.00
C GLU A 151 -49.35 17.19 -5.22
N ILE A 152 -50.04 17.63 -6.28
CA ILE A 152 -49.40 18.18 -7.49
C ILE A 152 -48.61 19.46 -7.16
N SER A 153 -49.16 20.35 -6.32
CA SER A 153 -48.47 21.59 -5.92
C SER A 153 -47.17 21.29 -5.16
N SER A 154 -47.22 20.34 -4.21
CA SER A 154 -46.04 19.90 -3.46
C SER A 154 -44.94 19.35 -4.39
N LYS A 155 -45.32 18.54 -5.39
CA LYS A 155 -44.35 17.98 -6.34
C LYS A 155 -43.78 19.01 -7.30
N ILE A 156 -44.56 20.04 -7.67
CA ILE A 156 -44.05 21.19 -8.44
C ILE A 156 -42.99 21.94 -7.62
N GLU A 157 -43.23 22.16 -6.32
CA GLU A 157 -42.27 22.80 -5.42
C GLU A 157 -40.99 21.96 -5.25
N GLU A 158 -41.13 20.66 -4.96
CA GLU A 158 -39.99 19.72 -4.83
C GLU A 158 -39.15 19.65 -6.12
N LEU A 159 -39.82 19.60 -7.28
CA LEU A 159 -39.14 19.60 -8.57
C LEU A 159 -38.45 20.93 -8.86
N SER A 160 -39.07 22.05 -8.49
CA SER A 160 -38.45 23.37 -8.65
C SER A 160 -37.17 23.51 -7.81
N GLU A 161 -37.15 23.00 -6.58
CA GLU A 161 -35.95 23.02 -5.72
C GLU A 161 -34.84 22.14 -6.31
N ALA A 162 -35.16 20.91 -6.72
CA ALA A 162 -34.20 20.00 -7.36
C ALA A 162 -33.64 20.57 -8.68
N MET A 163 -34.47 21.25 -9.47
CA MET A 163 -34.05 21.92 -10.70
C MET A 163 -33.19 23.15 -10.42
N GLU A 164 -33.42 23.91 -9.34
CA GLU A 164 -32.58 25.05 -8.96
C GLU A 164 -31.16 24.59 -8.58
N GLU A 165 -31.04 23.47 -7.86
CA GLU A 165 -29.75 22.84 -7.55
C GLU A 165 -29.01 22.39 -8.83
N LEU A 166 -29.72 21.71 -9.74
CA LEU A 166 -29.15 21.26 -11.03
C LEU A 166 -28.75 22.45 -11.93
N HIS A 167 -29.53 23.52 -11.92
CA HIS A 167 -29.23 24.74 -12.66
C HIS A 167 -28.02 25.49 -12.09
N ALA A 168 -27.89 25.57 -10.76
CA ALA A 168 -26.71 26.15 -10.12
C ALA A 168 -25.44 25.36 -10.43
N TRP A 169 -25.54 24.03 -10.53
CA TRP A 169 -24.46 23.18 -11.00
C TRP A 169 -24.10 23.48 -12.47
N ALA A 170 -25.08 23.54 -13.37
CA ALA A 170 -24.87 23.81 -14.80
C ALA A 170 -24.21 25.17 -15.06
N LEU A 171 -24.61 26.21 -14.31
CA LEU A 171 -23.95 27.52 -14.32
C LEU A 171 -22.50 27.46 -13.83
N GLY A 172 -22.21 26.61 -12.84
CA GLY A 172 -20.88 26.42 -12.28
C GLY A 172 -19.93 25.70 -13.24
N THR A 173 -20.44 24.80 -14.07
CA THR A 173 -19.69 24.06 -15.09
C THR A 173 -19.61 24.79 -16.43
N GLY A 174 -20.47 25.79 -16.67
CA GLY A 174 -20.51 26.55 -17.92
C GLY A 174 -21.28 25.86 -19.05
N ASP A 175 -22.20 24.95 -18.70
CA ASP A 175 -23.04 24.21 -19.65
C ASP A 175 -24.23 25.09 -20.09
N GLU A 176 -24.03 25.86 -21.16
CA GLU A 176 -25.02 26.83 -21.65
C GLU A 176 -26.31 26.15 -22.17
N GLU A 177 -26.21 24.95 -22.76
CA GLU A 177 -27.35 24.22 -23.32
C GLU A 177 -28.23 23.61 -22.23
N LEU A 178 -27.64 22.97 -21.21
CA LEU A 178 -28.39 22.48 -20.06
C LEU A 178 -29.07 23.63 -19.30
N VAL A 179 -28.41 24.79 -19.20
CA VAL A 179 -29.01 26.00 -18.60
C VAL A 179 -30.26 26.43 -19.37
N GLU A 180 -30.20 26.51 -20.71
CA GLU A 180 -31.36 26.88 -21.54
C GLU A 180 -32.55 25.93 -21.35
N HIS A 181 -32.29 24.61 -21.34
CA HIS A 181 -33.33 23.61 -21.10
C HIS A 181 -33.95 23.72 -19.70
N LEU A 182 -33.13 23.92 -18.66
CA LEU A 182 -33.62 24.07 -17.29
C LEU A 182 -34.42 25.36 -17.09
N GLU A 183 -34.03 26.46 -17.74
CA GLU A 183 -34.81 27.71 -17.76
C GLU A 183 -36.17 27.52 -18.45
N ALA A 184 -36.21 26.80 -19.58
CA ALA A 184 -37.44 26.48 -20.29
C ALA A 184 -38.38 25.63 -19.44
N MET A 185 -37.86 24.57 -18.81
CA MET A 185 -38.62 23.71 -17.92
C MET A 185 -39.16 24.47 -16.70
N ASN A 186 -38.39 25.41 -16.15
CA ASN A 186 -38.83 26.24 -15.02
C ASN A 186 -39.98 27.20 -15.40
N ALA A 187 -39.96 27.72 -16.64
CA ALA A 187 -41.09 28.47 -17.19
C ALA A 187 -42.34 27.58 -17.29
N THR A 188 -42.21 26.35 -17.80
CA THR A 188 -43.31 25.38 -17.85
C THR A 188 -43.87 25.06 -16.46
N LEU A 189 -43.02 24.86 -15.45
CA LEU A 189 -43.48 24.64 -14.07
C LEU A 189 -44.26 25.83 -13.51
N THR A 190 -43.84 27.04 -13.84
CA THR A 190 -44.55 28.27 -13.43
C THR A 190 -45.95 28.32 -14.05
N GLU A 191 -46.08 27.94 -15.32
CA GLU A 191 -47.38 27.86 -16.01
C GLU A 191 -48.27 26.75 -15.44
N MET A 192 -47.69 25.58 -15.14
CA MET A 192 -48.40 24.49 -14.48
C MET A 192 -48.93 24.90 -13.10
N ALA A 193 -48.13 25.62 -12.29
CA ALA A 193 -48.57 26.13 -11.00
C ALA A 193 -49.77 27.09 -11.12
N ALA A 194 -49.74 27.99 -12.11
CA ALA A 194 -50.86 28.88 -12.38
C ALA A 194 -52.14 28.13 -12.80
N LEU A 195 -52.01 27.09 -13.63
CA LEU A 195 -53.14 26.25 -14.06
C LEU A 195 -53.73 25.42 -12.90
N VAL A 196 -52.89 24.99 -11.97
CA VAL A 196 -53.33 24.35 -10.72
C VAL A 196 -54.17 25.32 -9.89
N ASP A 197 -53.74 26.59 -9.75
CA ASP A 197 -54.52 27.62 -9.07
C ASP A 197 -55.86 27.92 -9.76
N GLU A 198 -55.89 27.97 -11.09
CA GLU A 198 -57.16 28.11 -11.84
C GLU A 198 -58.12 26.95 -11.59
N LEU A 199 -57.62 25.71 -11.50
CA LEU A 199 -58.41 24.54 -11.15
C LEU A 199 -58.88 24.54 -9.69
N ARG A 200 -58.10 25.13 -8.76
CA ARG A 200 -58.55 25.36 -7.38
C ARG A 200 -59.70 26.37 -7.32
N GLU A 201 -59.66 27.41 -8.16
CA GLU A 201 -60.75 28.39 -8.26
C GLU A 201 -62.00 27.79 -8.93
N ASN A 202 -61.82 26.87 -9.90
CA ASN A 202 -62.89 26.19 -10.60
C ASN A 202 -62.55 24.73 -10.96
N ALA A 203 -62.90 23.80 -10.06
CA ALA A 203 -62.65 22.35 -10.23
C ALA A 203 -63.31 21.70 -11.47
N TRP A 204 -64.19 22.42 -12.17
CA TRP A 204 -64.87 21.96 -13.40
C TRP A 204 -64.28 22.55 -14.69
N ASP A 205 -63.17 23.28 -14.61
CA ASP A 205 -62.56 23.90 -15.79
C ASP A 205 -61.87 22.86 -16.68
N HIS A 206 -62.60 22.46 -17.73
CA HIS A 206 -62.10 21.49 -18.70
C HIS A 206 -60.93 22.02 -19.52
N ARG A 207 -60.85 23.34 -19.69
CA ARG A 207 -59.77 23.96 -20.47
C ARG A 207 -58.49 23.96 -19.63
N ALA A 208 -58.55 24.41 -18.39
CA ALA A 208 -57.39 24.44 -17.50
C ALA A 208 -56.80 23.04 -17.28
N LEU A 209 -57.65 22.00 -17.14
CA LEU A 209 -57.15 20.62 -17.02
C LEU A 209 -56.49 20.10 -18.30
N VAL A 210 -57.02 20.46 -19.48
CA VAL A 210 -56.42 20.04 -20.76
C VAL A 210 -55.09 20.76 -20.98
N GLU A 211 -55.00 22.04 -20.65
CA GLU A 211 -53.78 22.84 -20.69
C GLU A 211 -52.74 22.30 -19.70
N LEU A 212 -53.13 21.98 -18.45
CA LEU A 212 -52.23 21.37 -17.45
C LEU A 212 -51.63 20.04 -17.91
N LYS A 213 -52.44 19.18 -18.56
CA LYS A 213 -51.95 17.93 -19.15
C LYS A 213 -51.02 18.14 -20.34
N ALA A 214 -51.24 19.21 -21.11
CA ALA A 214 -50.35 19.57 -22.21
C ALA A 214 -48.99 20.04 -21.68
N GLU A 215 -48.99 20.95 -20.69
CA GLU A 215 -47.76 21.46 -20.08
C GLU A 215 -46.96 20.36 -19.36
N ALA A 216 -47.62 19.43 -18.67
CA ALA A 216 -46.94 18.27 -18.10
C ALA A 216 -46.27 17.38 -19.17
N GLY A 217 -46.89 17.27 -20.35
CA GLY A 217 -46.33 16.57 -21.50
C GLY A 217 -45.20 17.35 -22.20
N GLU A 218 -45.18 18.67 -22.08
CA GLU A 218 -44.10 19.55 -22.52
C GLU A 218 -42.88 19.41 -21.63
N LEU A 219 -43.07 19.58 -20.31
CA LEU A 219 -42.04 19.43 -19.29
C LEU A 219 -41.29 18.09 -19.42
N ARG A 220 -42.03 17.00 -19.63
CA ARG A 220 -41.45 15.67 -19.83
C ARG A 220 -40.65 15.55 -21.13
N ARG A 221 -41.03 16.28 -22.18
CA ARG A 221 -40.35 16.27 -23.48
C ARG A 221 -39.09 17.10 -23.44
N GLU A 222 -39.16 18.31 -22.89
CA GLU A 222 -37.98 19.18 -22.67
C GLU A 222 -36.94 18.45 -21.82
N TRP A 223 -37.36 17.81 -20.72
CA TRP A 223 -36.47 16.94 -19.95
C TRP A 223 -35.87 15.81 -20.78
N HIS A 224 -36.63 15.19 -21.67
CA HIS A 224 -36.11 14.11 -22.51
C HIS A 224 -35.12 14.62 -23.57
N MET A 225 -35.31 15.82 -24.10
CA MET A 225 -34.40 16.46 -25.05
C MET A 225 -33.12 16.91 -24.34
N ALA A 226 -33.24 17.59 -23.20
CA ALA A 226 -32.13 17.91 -22.32
C ALA A 226 -31.32 16.65 -21.98
N MET A 227 -31.98 15.55 -21.62
CA MET A 227 -31.32 14.28 -21.33
C MET A 227 -30.86 13.50 -22.57
N HIS A 228 -31.19 13.90 -23.79
CA HIS A 228 -30.63 13.31 -24.99
C HIS A 228 -29.39 14.09 -25.40
N GLU A 229 -29.49 15.42 -25.48
CA GLU A 229 -28.40 16.31 -25.87
C GLU A 229 -27.32 16.34 -24.79
N VAL A 230 -27.69 16.57 -23.53
CA VAL A 230 -26.74 16.68 -22.42
C VAL A 230 -26.25 15.32 -21.93
N PHE A 231 -27.05 14.25 -21.96
CA PHE A 231 -26.57 12.95 -21.47
C PHE A 231 -25.69 12.22 -22.48
N GLU A 232 -25.90 12.43 -23.78
CA GLU A 232 -25.01 11.96 -24.84
C GLU A 232 -23.71 12.76 -24.79
N ASP A 233 -23.77 14.10 -24.78
CA ASP A 233 -22.57 14.94 -24.70
C ASP A 233 -21.84 14.85 -23.36
N TRP A 234 -22.54 14.60 -22.24
CA TRP A 234 -21.92 14.40 -20.93
C TRP A 234 -21.43 12.97 -20.73
N CYS A 235 -22.12 11.94 -21.24
CA CYS A 235 -21.57 10.58 -21.23
C CYS A 235 -20.37 10.51 -22.15
N GLU A 236 -20.42 11.12 -23.34
CA GLU A 236 -19.26 11.32 -24.20
C GLU A 236 -18.21 12.16 -23.48
N TRP A 237 -18.53 13.30 -22.86
CA TRP A 237 -17.54 14.10 -22.13
C TRP A 237 -16.92 13.35 -20.94
N VAL A 238 -17.68 12.58 -20.15
CA VAL A 238 -17.15 11.77 -19.04
C VAL A 238 -16.36 10.57 -19.57
N LYS A 239 -16.86 9.88 -20.59
CA LYS A 239 -16.16 8.78 -21.28
C LYS A 239 -14.87 9.31 -21.87
N GLU A 240 -14.92 10.42 -22.61
CA GLU A 240 -13.82 11.18 -23.20
C GLU A 240 -12.85 11.67 -22.14
N ARG A 241 -13.31 12.14 -20.98
CA ARG A 241 -12.43 12.64 -19.92
C ARG A 241 -11.76 11.50 -19.15
N VAL A 242 -12.48 10.42 -18.89
CA VAL A 242 -11.92 9.18 -18.33
C VAL A 242 -10.97 8.55 -19.35
N ARG A 243 -11.31 8.59 -20.63
CA ARG A 243 -10.48 8.20 -21.77
C ARG A 243 -9.26 9.11 -21.91
N GLU A 244 -9.35 10.42 -21.76
CA GLU A 244 -8.22 11.36 -21.81
C GLU A 244 -7.30 11.16 -20.60
N ILE A 245 -7.87 10.93 -19.41
CA ILE A 245 -7.12 10.58 -18.19
C ILE A 245 -6.38 9.28 -18.43
N ARG A 246 -7.08 8.26 -18.90
CA ARG A 246 -6.51 6.96 -19.27
C ARG A 246 -5.44 7.17 -20.34
N GLU A 247 -5.75 7.81 -21.46
CA GLU A 247 -4.85 8.03 -22.58
C GLU A 247 -3.61 8.85 -22.23
N HIS A 248 -3.71 9.91 -21.44
CA HIS A 248 -2.54 10.62 -20.93
C HIS A 248 -1.78 9.79 -19.90
N MET A 249 -2.46 9.05 -19.02
CA MET A 249 -1.80 8.08 -18.12
C MET A 249 -1.04 7.01 -18.93
N GLU A 250 -1.57 6.63 -20.08
CA GLU A 250 -1.03 5.63 -20.98
C GLU A 250 0.10 6.20 -21.87
N GLU A 251 0.00 7.45 -22.34
CA GLU A 251 1.04 8.16 -23.13
C GLU A 251 2.30 8.43 -22.30
N VAL A 252 2.14 8.79 -21.02
CA VAL A 252 3.26 9.06 -20.10
C VAL A 252 3.82 7.76 -19.51
N ARG A 253 3.23 6.59 -19.83
CA ARG A 253 3.55 5.25 -19.28
C ARG A 253 3.47 5.27 -17.75
N TRP A 254 2.26 5.38 -17.19
CA TRP A 254 2.02 5.50 -15.74
C TRP A 254 2.73 4.43 -14.89
N GLU A 255 2.95 3.23 -15.42
CA GLU A 255 3.69 2.15 -14.73
C GLU A 255 5.20 2.42 -14.62
N LYS A 256 5.72 3.35 -15.44
CA LYS A 256 7.09 3.88 -15.34
C LYS A 256 7.17 5.14 -14.50
N LEU A 257 6.05 5.83 -14.30
CA LEU A 257 5.99 7.03 -13.48
C LEU A 257 6.02 6.65 -12.00
N PHE A 258 5.05 5.87 -11.55
CA PHE A 258 4.88 5.53 -10.14
C PHE A 258 5.66 4.26 -9.79
N HIS A 259 6.32 4.27 -8.64
CA HIS A 259 6.87 3.04 -8.09
C HIS A 259 5.79 2.32 -7.26
N PRO A 260 5.92 1.00 -7.03
CA PRO A 260 5.03 0.30 -6.12
C PRO A 260 4.99 0.98 -4.73
N PRO A 261 3.83 1.04 -4.04
CA PRO A 261 3.74 1.65 -2.72
C PRO A 261 4.50 0.90 -1.61
N TYR A 262 4.87 -0.37 -1.81
CA TYR A 262 5.66 -1.14 -0.86
C TYR A 262 7.03 -1.51 -1.43
N PHE A 263 8.08 -1.05 -0.76
CA PHE A 263 9.46 -1.47 -0.99
C PHE A 263 9.86 -2.48 0.09
N SER A 264 10.10 -3.73 -0.32
CA SER A 264 10.54 -4.79 0.59
C SER A 264 12.04 -4.67 0.85
N PHE A 265 12.49 -4.84 2.08
CA PHE A 265 13.94 -4.89 2.32
C PHE A 265 14.54 -6.23 1.89
N ALA A 266 13.72 -7.27 1.74
CA ALA A 266 14.14 -8.57 1.25
C ALA A 266 14.39 -8.61 -0.27
N GLU A 267 13.88 -7.66 -1.07
CA GLU A 267 14.22 -7.54 -2.51
C GLU A 267 15.45 -6.67 -2.75
N GLY A 268 15.96 -5.97 -1.73
CA GLY A 268 17.22 -5.24 -1.80
C GLY A 268 18.44 -6.10 -1.48
N ASN A 269 19.60 -5.68 -2.00
CA ASN A 269 20.90 -6.16 -1.58
C ASN A 269 21.48 -5.17 -0.58
N TRP A 270 21.76 -5.64 0.65
CA TRP A 270 22.33 -4.79 1.71
C TRP A 270 23.79 -5.10 1.96
N THR A 271 24.57 -4.05 2.21
CA THR A 271 25.97 -4.13 2.60
C THR A 271 26.12 -3.66 4.05
N LEU A 272 26.68 -4.53 4.90
CA LEU A 272 27.08 -4.17 6.26
C LEU A 272 28.51 -3.58 6.26
N ILE A 273 28.62 -2.31 6.64
CA ILE A 273 29.87 -1.57 6.80
C ILE A 273 30.30 -1.61 8.27
N GLY A 274 31.58 -1.83 8.52
CA GLY A 274 32.16 -1.98 9.86
C GLY A 274 32.39 -3.45 10.24
N PRO A 275 32.54 -3.78 11.54
CA PRO A 275 32.49 -2.86 12.68
C PRO A 275 33.81 -2.07 12.84
N GLU A 276 33.70 -0.83 13.28
CA GLU A 276 34.83 0.07 13.54
C GLU A 276 34.75 0.69 14.94
N ASN A 277 35.92 1.02 15.52
CA ASN A 277 36.02 1.56 16.87
C ASN A 277 35.57 3.03 16.96
N ILE A 278 34.68 3.32 17.91
CA ILE A 278 34.44 4.68 18.38
C ILE A 278 35.49 4.99 19.46
N THR A 279 36.27 6.05 19.27
CA THR A 279 37.33 6.45 20.21
C THR A 279 37.07 7.83 20.80
N ALA A 280 37.21 7.93 22.11
CA ALA A 280 37.18 9.21 22.81
C ALA A 280 38.42 10.07 22.44
N PRO A 281 38.41 11.39 22.70
CA PRO A 281 39.53 12.28 22.38
C PRO A 281 40.89 11.88 22.98
N ASN A 282 40.88 11.11 24.07
CA ASN A 282 42.07 10.57 24.74
C ASN A 282 42.61 9.28 24.07
N GLY A 283 41.98 8.79 22.99
CA GLY A 283 42.34 7.57 22.27
C GLY A 283 41.76 6.28 22.87
N THR A 284 40.96 6.37 23.95
CA THR A 284 40.28 5.21 24.53
C THR A 284 39.13 4.77 23.63
N THR A 285 39.07 3.49 23.28
CA THR A 285 37.89 2.92 22.61
C THR A 285 36.71 2.90 23.58
N ILE A 286 35.63 3.59 23.21
CA ILE A 286 34.41 3.73 24.03
C ILE A 286 33.19 3.05 23.41
N GLY A 287 33.29 2.55 22.18
CA GLY A 287 32.19 1.86 21.51
C GLY A 287 32.56 1.32 20.13
N LEU A 288 31.54 0.87 19.40
CA LEU A 288 31.60 0.42 18.02
C LEU A 288 30.54 1.12 17.18
N TRP A 289 30.88 1.35 15.91
CA TRP A 289 29.92 1.76 14.90
C TRP A 289 29.93 0.76 13.72
N PHE A 290 28.76 0.62 13.11
CA PHE A 290 28.54 -0.12 11.86
C PHE A 290 27.31 0.47 11.16
N ALA A 291 27.13 0.19 9.88
CA ALA A 291 25.98 0.69 9.13
C ALA A 291 25.50 -0.31 8.08
N TYR A 292 24.19 -0.37 7.87
CA TYR A 292 23.61 -1.00 6.68
C TYR A 292 23.40 0.04 5.61
N GLU A 293 23.87 -0.24 4.40
CA GLU A 293 23.56 0.54 3.20
C GLU A 293 22.84 -0.36 2.20
N LEU A 294 21.71 0.13 1.67
CA LEU A 294 21.04 -0.50 0.54
C LEU A 294 21.87 -0.24 -0.71
N SER A 295 22.55 -1.27 -1.23
CA SER A 295 23.51 -1.11 -2.33
C SER A 295 22.91 -1.28 -3.72
N ASP A 296 21.89 -2.12 -3.87
CA ASP A 296 21.30 -2.49 -5.15
C ASP A 296 19.87 -3.01 -4.94
N VAL A 297 18.97 -2.80 -5.89
CA VAL A 297 17.58 -3.30 -5.85
C VAL A 297 17.23 -4.10 -7.10
N HIS A 298 16.47 -5.19 -6.94
CA HIS A 298 16.01 -5.97 -8.11
C HIS A 298 14.84 -5.34 -8.85
N ASN A 299 14.06 -4.50 -8.18
CA ASN A 299 12.94 -3.81 -8.79
C ASN A 299 13.42 -2.44 -9.34
N PRO A 300 13.49 -2.26 -10.68
CA PRO A 300 14.02 -1.05 -11.27
C PRO A 300 13.20 0.20 -10.92
N ALA A 301 11.94 0.06 -10.53
CA ALA A 301 11.12 1.17 -10.06
C ALA A 301 11.69 1.85 -8.79
N PHE A 302 12.52 1.13 -8.02
CA PHE A 302 13.16 1.62 -6.80
C PHE A 302 14.66 1.93 -6.96
N GLU A 303 15.20 2.01 -8.17
CA GLU A 303 16.63 2.33 -8.41
C GLU A 303 17.04 3.64 -7.70
N PHE A 304 16.12 4.60 -7.57
CA PHE A 304 16.34 5.85 -6.84
C PHE A 304 16.65 5.66 -5.34
N ALA A 305 16.31 4.51 -4.76
CA ALA A 305 16.53 4.19 -3.36
C ALA A 305 17.94 3.62 -3.09
N GLU A 306 18.67 3.19 -4.12
CA GLU A 306 20.04 2.68 -3.99
C GLU A 306 20.98 3.75 -3.42
N GLY A 307 21.71 3.41 -2.35
CA GLY A 307 22.55 4.35 -1.60
C GLY A 307 21.79 5.42 -0.82
N SER A 308 20.46 5.46 -0.90
CA SER A 308 19.60 6.48 -0.29
C SER A 308 19.01 6.05 1.05
N ILE A 309 19.11 4.77 1.41
CA ILE A 309 18.62 4.22 2.68
C ILE A 309 19.79 3.66 3.48
N THR A 310 19.96 4.17 4.70
CA THR A 310 21.03 3.76 5.62
C THR A 310 20.47 3.51 7.01
N ILE A 311 20.94 2.44 7.68
CA ILE A 311 20.69 2.23 9.11
C ILE A 311 22.03 2.28 9.84
N ARG A 312 22.31 3.42 10.47
CA ARG A 312 23.56 3.64 11.23
C ARG A 312 23.39 3.07 12.62
N CYS A 313 24.37 2.33 13.09
CA CYS A 313 24.29 1.65 14.37
C CYS A 313 25.48 2.04 15.25
N ARG A 314 25.20 2.31 16.53
CA ARG A 314 26.21 2.66 17.52
C ARG A 314 25.95 1.94 18.83
N MET A 315 27.00 1.37 19.38
CA MET A 315 26.98 0.68 20.65
C MET A 315 28.14 1.18 21.51
N TYR A 316 27.88 1.49 22.78
CA TYR A 316 28.90 2.01 23.69
C TYR A 316 29.22 1.04 24.81
N PHE A 317 30.51 0.97 25.19
CA PHE A 317 31.02 0.12 26.27
C PHE A 317 30.98 0.81 27.62
N THR A 318 30.65 2.09 27.63
CA THR A 318 30.46 2.96 28.79
C THR A 318 29.25 3.84 28.50
N PRO A 319 28.44 4.27 29.49
CA PRO A 319 27.30 5.11 29.18
C PRO A 319 27.78 6.47 28.67
N VAL A 320 27.13 6.98 27.64
CA VAL A 320 27.48 8.25 27.00
C VAL A 320 26.27 9.15 26.88
N VAL A 321 26.49 10.46 26.90
CA VAL A 321 25.48 11.43 26.45
C VAL A 321 25.75 11.71 24.98
N GLU A 322 24.87 11.27 24.10
CA GLU A 322 24.86 11.73 22.71
C GLU A 322 24.07 13.04 22.62
N ARG A 323 24.63 14.02 21.90
CA ARG A 323 23.94 15.29 21.61
C ARG A 323 23.40 15.29 20.18
N ALA A 324 22.08 15.27 20.02
CA ALA A 324 21.43 15.58 18.75
C ALA A 324 20.60 16.87 18.90
N ASP A 325 21.13 17.97 18.36
CA ASP A 325 20.53 19.31 18.44
C ASP A 325 20.11 19.71 19.87
N ASP A 326 18.81 19.91 20.11
CA ASP A 326 18.23 20.32 21.40
C ASP A 326 17.95 19.14 22.35
N LEU A 327 18.20 17.89 21.93
CA LEU A 327 17.93 16.67 22.71
C LEU A 327 19.24 16.01 23.15
N ASN A 328 19.41 15.90 24.46
CA ASN A 328 20.49 15.11 25.07
C ASN A 328 19.90 13.78 25.53
N TYR A 329 20.44 12.67 25.05
CA TYR A 329 20.02 11.35 25.47
C TYR A 329 21.20 10.54 25.99
N THR A 330 20.98 9.87 27.13
CA THR A 330 21.95 8.96 27.70
C THR A 330 21.79 7.59 27.03
N VAL A 331 22.80 7.18 26.27
CA VAL A 331 22.90 5.83 25.71
C VAL A 331 23.61 4.94 26.72
N THR A 332 22.96 3.84 27.11
CA THR A 332 23.51 2.92 28.12
C THR A 332 24.43 1.88 27.50
N ARG A 333 25.16 1.14 28.32
CA ARG A 333 26.00 0.00 27.89
C ARG A 333 25.19 -1.21 27.42
N ALA A 334 23.88 -1.21 27.69
CA ALA A 334 22.96 -2.30 27.38
C ALA A 334 22.06 -1.94 26.18
N GLU A 335 22.53 -1.05 25.31
CA GLU A 335 21.75 -0.43 24.24
C GLU A 335 22.54 -0.37 22.93
N LEU A 336 21.84 -0.69 21.84
CA LEU A 336 22.27 -0.43 20.49
C LEU A 336 21.38 0.66 19.90
N LYS A 337 21.98 1.83 19.63
CA LYS A 337 21.33 2.95 18.97
C LYS A 337 21.31 2.72 17.46
N GLN A 338 20.18 3.00 16.83
CA GLN A 338 19.95 2.82 15.40
C GLN A 338 19.44 4.16 14.85
N ASP A 339 20.06 4.71 13.81
CA ASP A 339 19.50 5.85 13.08
C ASP A 339 19.07 5.36 11.70
N VAL A 340 17.78 5.46 11.43
CA VAL A 340 17.21 5.23 10.10
C VAL A 340 17.29 6.53 9.33
N VAL A 341 18.05 6.52 8.24
CA VAL A 341 18.22 7.65 7.34
C VAL A 341 17.63 7.30 5.98
N ILE A 342 16.70 8.13 5.51
CA ILE A 342 16.06 8.01 4.20
C ILE A 342 16.29 9.33 3.45
N MET A 343 17.06 9.28 2.38
CA MET A 343 17.42 10.45 1.58
C MET A 343 16.61 10.49 0.30
N GLY A 344 16.04 11.67 -0.03
CA GLY A 344 15.57 11.94 -1.39
C GLY A 344 14.53 10.97 -1.92
N TRP A 345 13.62 10.47 -1.07
CA TRP A 345 12.54 9.58 -1.51
C TRP A 345 11.75 10.24 -2.64
N ARG A 346 11.62 9.54 -3.77
CA ARG A 346 10.78 9.95 -4.91
C ARG A 346 9.33 9.64 -4.55
N TRP A 347 8.44 10.63 -4.60
CA TRP A 347 7.06 10.46 -4.13
C TRP A 347 6.09 10.22 -5.27
N ASN A 348 5.23 9.22 -5.12
CA ASN A 348 4.09 9.03 -6.03
C ASN A 348 3.12 10.22 -5.97
N LEU A 349 2.93 10.86 -4.81
CA LEU A 349 2.06 12.05 -4.74
C LEU A 349 2.56 13.21 -5.63
N ASP A 350 3.87 13.40 -5.73
CA ASP A 350 4.42 14.53 -6.51
C ASP A 350 4.25 14.30 -8.00
N LEU A 351 4.52 13.06 -8.44
CA LEU A 351 4.26 12.61 -9.81
C LEU A 351 2.76 12.71 -10.16
N LEU A 352 1.88 12.38 -9.21
CA LEU A 352 0.45 12.49 -9.40
C LEU A 352 0.00 13.95 -9.57
N LYS A 353 0.60 14.88 -8.82
CA LYS A 353 0.30 16.32 -8.95
C LYS A 353 0.81 16.90 -10.26
N GLU A 354 2.00 16.48 -10.70
CA GLU A 354 2.56 16.87 -12.00
C GLU A 354 1.62 16.43 -13.12
N LEU A 355 1.24 15.14 -13.13
CA LEU A 355 0.27 14.60 -14.08
C LEU A 355 -1.08 15.32 -14.01
N ALA A 356 -1.61 15.55 -12.81
CA ALA A 356 -2.90 16.22 -12.66
C ALA A 356 -2.89 17.64 -13.22
N SER A 357 -1.78 18.37 -13.02
CA SER A 357 -1.60 19.70 -13.59
C SER A 357 -1.52 19.70 -15.12
N GLU A 358 -0.96 18.66 -15.73
CA GLU A 358 -0.81 18.56 -17.19
C GLU A 358 -2.17 18.35 -17.88
N VAL A 359 -3.04 17.54 -17.27
CA VAL A 359 -4.33 17.17 -17.87
C VAL A 359 -5.50 18.03 -17.34
N GLY A 360 -5.21 18.96 -16.43
CA GLY A 360 -6.16 19.98 -15.98
C GLY A 360 -7.11 19.51 -14.88
N PHE A 361 -6.65 18.66 -13.98
CA PHE A 361 -7.37 18.29 -12.75
C PHE A 361 -6.56 18.64 -11.50
N GLU A 362 -7.26 18.73 -10.37
CA GLU A 362 -6.66 19.04 -9.09
C GLU A 362 -6.65 17.81 -8.18
N VAL A 363 -5.46 17.45 -7.70
CA VAL A 363 -5.35 16.47 -6.60
C VAL A 363 -5.90 17.12 -5.33
N PRO A 364 -6.84 16.48 -4.60
CA PRO A 364 -7.44 17.09 -3.42
C PRO A 364 -6.37 17.57 -2.42
N GLU A 365 -6.44 18.83 -1.99
CA GLU A 365 -5.44 19.45 -1.10
C GLU A 365 -5.23 18.69 0.22
N ASN A 366 -6.25 17.95 0.66
CA ASN A 366 -6.24 17.16 1.89
C ASN A 366 -5.65 15.74 1.71
N THR A 367 -5.03 15.44 0.57
CA THR A 367 -4.42 14.13 0.31
C THR A 367 -3.19 13.94 1.20
N THR A 368 -3.36 13.17 2.28
CA THR A 368 -2.27 12.85 3.20
C THR A 368 -1.32 11.83 2.59
N THR A 369 -0.02 12.06 2.66
CA THR A 369 0.99 11.07 2.25
C THR A 369 2.17 11.06 3.22
N GLY A 370 2.96 9.98 3.17
CA GLY A 370 4.16 9.80 3.95
C GLY A 370 4.72 8.39 3.80
N LEU A 371 5.73 8.07 4.59
CA LEU A 371 6.33 6.74 4.66
C LEU A 371 5.98 6.03 5.96
N ALA A 372 5.73 4.73 5.91
CA ALA A 372 5.66 3.88 7.07
C ALA A 372 6.77 2.82 7.03
N LEU A 373 7.68 2.86 8.01
CA LEU A 373 8.68 1.82 8.20
C LEU A 373 8.03 0.64 8.92
N ARG A 374 8.03 -0.52 8.26
CA ARG A 374 7.49 -1.77 8.77
C ARG A 374 8.58 -2.56 9.49
N LEU A 375 8.30 -2.94 10.73
CA LEU A 375 9.17 -3.75 11.58
C LEU A 375 8.40 -4.98 12.06
N GLU A 376 9.12 -6.06 12.34
CA GLU A 376 8.59 -7.22 13.02
C GLU A 376 9.39 -7.50 14.30
N LEU A 377 8.69 -7.53 15.43
CA LEU A 377 9.25 -7.78 16.76
C LEU A 377 8.85 -9.17 17.25
N LEU A 378 9.83 -9.94 17.74
CA LEU A 378 9.60 -11.29 18.27
C LEU A 378 10.67 -11.66 19.30
N ALA A 379 10.46 -12.77 20.02
CA ALA A 379 11.44 -13.32 20.96
C ALA A 379 11.50 -14.84 20.80
N VAL A 380 12.68 -15.43 20.91
CA VAL A 380 12.89 -16.89 20.77
C VAL A 380 13.65 -17.45 21.96
N ASN A 381 13.46 -18.74 22.25
CA ASN A 381 14.24 -19.44 23.26
C ASN A 381 15.58 -19.87 22.66
N ALA A 382 16.67 -19.57 23.36
CA ALA A 382 18.03 -19.61 22.84
C ALA A 382 18.83 -20.88 23.21
N THR A 383 18.17 -22.04 23.36
CA THR A 383 18.87 -23.31 23.63
C THR A 383 19.95 -23.62 22.58
N TYR A 384 19.72 -23.23 21.32
CA TYR A 384 20.69 -23.21 20.21
C TYR A 384 20.49 -21.93 19.38
N PHE A 385 20.94 -20.79 19.91
CA PHE A 385 20.52 -19.48 19.37
C PHE A 385 20.86 -19.27 17.89
N MET A 386 22.04 -19.67 17.40
CA MET A 386 22.40 -19.52 15.98
C MET A 386 21.51 -20.35 15.08
N GLU A 387 21.29 -21.61 15.43
CA GLU A 387 20.37 -22.49 14.69
C GLU A 387 18.96 -21.90 14.69
N ALA A 388 18.49 -21.39 15.83
CA ALA A 388 17.17 -20.76 15.94
C ALA A 388 17.05 -19.46 15.12
N LEU A 389 18.13 -18.67 15.02
CA LEU A 389 18.18 -17.44 14.22
C LEU A 389 18.15 -17.74 12.72
N GLU A 390 19.02 -18.63 12.24
CA GLU A 390 19.03 -19.06 10.84
C GLU A 390 17.70 -19.69 10.44
N GLU A 391 17.17 -20.57 11.31
CA GLU A 391 15.89 -21.21 11.10
C GLU A 391 14.72 -20.22 11.01
N LEU A 392 14.79 -19.06 11.68
CA LEU A 392 13.72 -18.07 11.68
C LEU A 392 13.90 -17.02 10.57
N GLU A 393 15.14 -16.67 10.27
CA GLU A 393 15.52 -15.75 9.19
C GLU A 393 14.96 -16.22 7.84
N GLU A 394 15.18 -17.49 7.49
CA GLU A 394 14.76 -18.07 6.22
C GLU A 394 13.22 -17.97 6.02
N PRO A 395 12.36 -18.43 6.96
CA PRO A 395 10.91 -18.20 6.88
C PRO A 395 10.50 -16.74 6.79
N MET A 396 11.21 -15.81 7.45
CA MET A 396 10.86 -14.39 7.43
C MET A 396 11.17 -13.75 6.08
N GLU A 397 12.31 -14.08 5.49
CA GLU A 397 12.70 -13.64 4.14
C GLU A 397 11.83 -14.28 3.07
N PHE A 398 11.65 -15.61 3.14
CA PHE A 398 10.75 -16.33 2.26
C PHE A 398 9.35 -15.71 2.27
N ARG A 399 8.80 -15.41 3.45
CA ARG A 399 7.49 -14.75 3.56
C ARG A 399 7.46 -13.38 2.89
N ASP A 400 8.53 -12.60 2.96
CA ASP A 400 8.56 -11.29 2.31
C ASP A 400 8.58 -11.41 0.80
N LEU A 401 9.41 -12.31 0.26
CA LEU A 401 9.47 -12.55 -1.18
C LEU A 401 8.16 -13.14 -1.73
N VAL A 402 7.54 -14.07 -1.01
CA VAL A 402 6.21 -14.61 -1.36
C VAL A 402 5.15 -13.51 -1.32
N THR A 403 5.23 -12.58 -0.34
CA THR A 403 4.30 -11.44 -0.27
C THR A 403 4.48 -10.55 -1.50
N THR A 404 5.71 -10.19 -1.84
CA THR A 404 5.98 -9.38 -3.04
C THR A 404 5.47 -10.05 -4.31
N LEU A 405 5.75 -11.35 -4.52
CA LEU A 405 5.28 -12.05 -5.72
C LEU A 405 3.76 -12.18 -5.77
N ARG A 406 3.09 -12.34 -4.62
CA ARG A 406 1.62 -12.39 -4.57
C ARG A 406 1.03 -11.03 -4.92
N ASP A 407 1.53 -9.95 -4.31
CA ASP A 407 1.07 -8.60 -4.60
C ASP A 407 1.30 -8.26 -6.08
N GLU A 408 2.37 -8.78 -6.67
CA GLU A 408 2.64 -8.69 -8.11
C GLU A 408 1.64 -9.50 -8.96
N ALA A 409 1.30 -10.72 -8.55
CA ALA A 409 0.26 -11.51 -9.21
C ALA A 409 -1.12 -10.84 -9.14
N GLU A 410 -1.46 -10.20 -8.02
CA GLU A 410 -2.71 -9.44 -7.86
C GLU A 410 -2.73 -8.21 -8.77
N GLN A 411 -1.62 -7.48 -8.89
CA GLN A 411 -1.50 -6.34 -9.81
C GLN A 411 -1.63 -6.76 -11.28
N VAL A 412 -0.97 -7.85 -11.67
CA VAL A 412 -1.13 -8.41 -13.03
C VAL A 412 -2.57 -8.84 -13.27
N ASP A 413 -3.25 -9.43 -12.28
CA ASP A 413 -4.66 -9.82 -12.40
C ASP A 413 -5.57 -8.60 -12.62
N GLU A 414 -5.40 -7.57 -11.80
CA GLU A 414 -6.16 -6.32 -11.88
C GLU A 414 -5.94 -5.61 -13.21
N MET A 415 -4.68 -5.40 -13.61
CA MET A 415 -4.31 -4.71 -14.84
C MET A 415 -4.81 -5.45 -16.09
N VAL A 416 -4.55 -6.76 -16.22
CA VAL A 416 -4.97 -7.52 -17.41
C VAL A 416 -6.50 -7.60 -17.49
N SER A 417 -7.17 -7.80 -16.35
CA SER A 417 -8.63 -7.91 -16.35
C SER A 417 -9.31 -6.58 -16.64
N GLY A 418 -8.73 -5.48 -16.14
CA GLY A 418 -9.17 -4.13 -16.47
C GLY A 418 -9.00 -3.84 -17.96
N ALA A 419 -7.78 -3.97 -18.49
CA ALA A 419 -7.47 -3.67 -19.88
C ALA A 419 -8.32 -4.49 -20.88
N LEU A 420 -8.51 -5.78 -20.62
CA LEU A 420 -9.33 -6.62 -21.49
C LEU A 420 -10.84 -6.35 -21.34
N GLY A 421 -11.31 -5.95 -20.15
CA GLY A 421 -12.70 -5.52 -19.96
C GLY A 421 -12.98 -4.22 -20.73
N GLU A 422 -12.11 -3.23 -20.59
CA GLU A 422 -12.20 -1.95 -21.29
C GLU A 422 -12.12 -2.13 -22.82
N LEU A 423 -11.31 -3.08 -23.30
CA LEU A 423 -11.24 -3.42 -24.72
C LEU A 423 -12.53 -4.07 -25.24
N ASP A 424 -13.22 -4.89 -24.42
CA ASP A 424 -14.52 -5.47 -24.79
C ASP A 424 -15.60 -4.39 -24.89
N ASP A 425 -15.64 -3.48 -23.92
CA ASP A 425 -16.56 -2.34 -23.89
C ASP A 425 -16.32 -1.41 -25.10
N ALA A 426 -15.06 -1.05 -25.39
CA ALA A 426 -14.73 -0.23 -26.56
C ALA A 426 -15.08 -0.92 -27.89
N ALA A 427 -14.94 -2.25 -27.96
CA ALA A 427 -15.36 -3.01 -29.12
C ALA A 427 -16.89 -2.99 -29.29
N GLU A 428 -17.64 -3.01 -28.19
CA GLU A 428 -19.10 -2.88 -28.18
C GLU A 428 -19.53 -1.51 -28.68
N ASP A 429 -18.99 -0.43 -28.12
CA ASP A 429 -19.25 0.96 -28.54
C ASP A 429 -18.95 1.12 -30.05
N ALA A 430 -17.80 0.61 -30.53
CA ALA A 430 -17.44 0.67 -31.95
C ALA A 430 -18.40 -0.10 -32.87
N MET A 431 -19.03 -1.17 -32.38
CA MET A 431 -20.05 -1.90 -33.14
C MET A 431 -21.40 -1.18 -33.14
N GLU A 432 -21.76 -0.51 -32.04
CA GLU A 432 -22.99 0.29 -31.97
C GLU A 432 -22.94 1.44 -32.98
N GLU A 433 -21.82 2.18 -33.03
CA GLU A 433 -21.56 3.24 -34.02
C GLU A 433 -21.74 2.74 -35.47
N LEU A 434 -21.18 1.56 -35.79
CA LEU A 434 -21.32 0.95 -37.11
C LEU A 434 -22.75 0.50 -37.44
N GLY A 435 -23.63 0.39 -36.44
CA GLY A 435 -25.02 -0.05 -36.57
C GLY A 435 -26.03 1.05 -36.92
N GLU A 436 -25.68 2.33 -36.73
CA GLU A 436 -26.58 3.48 -36.86
C GLU A 436 -26.55 4.20 -38.23
N ASP A 437 -26.17 3.49 -39.31
CA ASP A 437 -25.94 4.03 -40.66
C ASP A 437 -24.72 4.99 -40.80
N LEU A 438 -23.82 4.99 -39.82
CA LEU A 438 -22.57 5.77 -39.83
C LEU A 438 -21.45 5.11 -40.66
N SER A 439 -20.49 5.93 -41.08
CA SER A 439 -19.37 5.56 -41.96
C SER A 439 -18.24 4.86 -41.20
N VAL A 440 -17.46 4.04 -41.91
CA VAL A 440 -16.22 3.42 -41.37
C VAL A 440 -15.25 4.47 -40.80
N ASP A 441 -15.32 5.72 -41.26
CA ASP A 441 -14.47 6.81 -40.77
C ASP A 441 -14.83 7.25 -39.34
N GLU A 442 -16.08 7.08 -38.88
CA GLU A 442 -16.50 7.39 -37.50
C GLU A 442 -15.99 6.32 -36.52
N ALA A 443 -16.07 5.03 -36.87
CA ALA A 443 -15.53 3.94 -36.05
C ALA A 443 -13.99 3.90 -35.99
N ARG A 444 -13.28 4.62 -36.87
CA ARG A 444 -11.81 4.64 -36.88
C ARG A 444 -11.20 5.29 -35.64
N GLY A 445 -11.88 6.26 -35.02
CA GLY A 445 -11.42 6.87 -33.76
C GLY A 445 -11.34 5.83 -32.66
N LEU A 446 -12.45 5.12 -32.43
CA LEU A 446 -12.54 4.03 -31.44
C LEU A 446 -11.56 2.89 -31.74
N LEU A 447 -11.38 2.50 -33.00
CA LEU A 447 -10.38 1.49 -33.37
C LEU A 447 -8.93 1.93 -33.07
N GLN A 448 -8.61 3.22 -33.21
CA GLN A 448 -7.29 3.76 -32.85
C GLN A 448 -7.08 3.75 -31.34
N GLU A 449 -8.10 4.12 -30.58
CA GLU A 449 -8.11 4.02 -29.12
C GLU A 449 -7.87 2.56 -28.68
N MET A 450 -8.59 1.60 -29.24
CA MET A 450 -8.40 0.18 -28.93
C MET A 450 -6.97 -0.31 -29.21
N VAL A 451 -6.34 0.11 -30.32
CA VAL A 451 -4.93 -0.21 -30.61
C VAL A 451 -4.03 0.29 -29.49
N PHE A 452 -4.28 1.52 -29.05
CA PHE A 452 -3.49 2.16 -28.03
C PHE A 452 -3.65 1.47 -26.66
N MET A 453 -4.87 1.10 -26.26
CA MET A 453 -5.12 0.30 -25.05
C MET A 453 -4.29 -0.99 -25.04
N VAL A 454 -4.19 -1.66 -26.20
CA VAL A 454 -3.41 -2.90 -26.34
C VAL A 454 -1.90 -2.64 -26.26
N GLU A 455 -1.39 -1.59 -26.90
CA GLU A 455 0.02 -1.18 -26.81
C GLU A 455 0.42 -0.79 -25.38
N HIS A 456 -0.50 -0.14 -24.68
CA HIS A 456 -0.34 0.22 -23.28
C HIS A 456 -0.23 -1.02 -22.38
N ALA A 457 -1.20 -1.94 -22.45
CA ALA A 457 -1.17 -3.18 -21.68
C ALA A 457 0.11 -4.00 -21.95
N LEU A 458 0.62 -4.00 -23.18
CA LEU A 458 1.90 -4.62 -23.53
C LEU A 458 3.09 -3.98 -22.81
N ALA A 459 3.12 -2.65 -22.72
CA ALA A 459 4.16 -1.92 -22.00
C ALA A 459 4.12 -2.17 -20.48
N ALA A 460 2.92 -2.26 -19.90
CA ALA A 460 2.71 -2.61 -18.50
C ALA A 460 3.28 -4.00 -18.17
N LEU A 461 2.91 -4.99 -18.99
CA LEU A 461 3.35 -6.38 -18.84
C LEU A 461 4.88 -6.56 -18.99
N GLU A 462 5.56 -5.65 -19.69
CA GLU A 462 7.03 -5.65 -19.78
C GLU A 462 7.65 -5.44 -18.39
N ILE A 463 7.18 -4.44 -17.65
CA ILE A 463 7.68 -4.05 -16.33
C ILE A 463 7.38 -5.14 -15.30
N HIS A 464 6.14 -5.63 -15.29
CA HIS A 464 5.76 -6.75 -14.43
C HIS A 464 6.62 -7.99 -14.73
N GLY A 465 6.85 -8.28 -16.00
CA GLY A 465 7.72 -9.38 -16.44
C GLY A 465 9.16 -9.28 -15.91
N GLU A 466 9.75 -8.09 -15.92
CA GLU A 466 11.10 -7.83 -15.38
C GLU A 466 11.16 -8.06 -13.86
N LEU A 467 10.20 -7.53 -13.11
CA LEU A 467 10.11 -7.72 -11.66
C LEU A 467 9.94 -9.19 -11.29
N ILE A 468 9.01 -9.89 -11.96
CA ILE A 468 8.79 -11.33 -11.74
C ILE A 468 10.07 -12.12 -12.03
N ASN A 469 10.83 -11.75 -13.05
CA ASN A 469 12.11 -12.38 -13.35
C ASN A 469 13.16 -12.12 -12.26
N GLY A 470 13.27 -10.89 -11.75
CA GLY A 470 14.15 -10.56 -10.63
C GLY A 470 13.81 -11.34 -9.35
N LEU A 471 12.51 -11.44 -9.03
CA LEU A 471 12.02 -12.25 -7.90
C LEU A 471 12.32 -13.74 -8.08
N LYS A 472 12.20 -14.24 -9.31
CA LYS A 472 12.56 -15.62 -9.65
C LYS A 472 14.05 -15.87 -9.44
N GLU A 473 14.92 -15.02 -9.96
CA GLU A 473 16.37 -15.14 -9.80
C GLU A 473 16.75 -15.15 -8.32
N LYS A 474 16.18 -14.23 -7.53
CA LYS A 474 16.39 -14.20 -6.08
C LYS A 474 15.90 -15.46 -5.37
N ALA A 475 14.75 -15.98 -5.78
CA ALA A 475 14.24 -17.23 -5.24
C ALA A 475 15.14 -18.42 -5.58
N GLU A 476 15.72 -18.45 -6.78
CA GLU A 476 16.68 -19.49 -7.19
C GLU A 476 18.00 -19.39 -6.41
N GLU A 477 18.53 -18.17 -6.24
CA GLU A 477 19.73 -17.90 -5.44
C GLU A 477 19.56 -18.31 -3.97
N ALA A 478 18.39 -18.04 -3.40
CA ALA A 478 18.03 -18.42 -2.05
C ALA A 478 17.62 -19.90 -1.90
N GLY A 479 17.48 -20.65 -3.00
CA GLY A 479 17.08 -22.07 -2.97
C GLY A 479 15.58 -22.31 -2.73
N TYR A 480 14.74 -21.30 -2.88
CA TYR A 480 13.29 -21.37 -2.71
C TYR A 480 12.59 -21.93 -3.97
N GLU A 481 12.73 -23.24 -4.22
CA GLU A 481 12.21 -23.92 -5.42
C GLU A 481 10.71 -23.68 -5.67
N PHE A 482 9.89 -23.64 -4.62
CA PHE A 482 8.47 -23.35 -4.74
C PHE A 482 8.23 -21.95 -5.32
N LEU A 483 8.92 -20.95 -4.77
CA LEU A 483 8.72 -19.56 -5.15
C LEU A 483 9.23 -19.32 -6.57
N ALA A 484 10.42 -19.83 -6.90
CA ALA A 484 10.96 -19.78 -8.26
C ALA A 484 10.01 -20.42 -9.28
N ARG A 485 9.38 -21.53 -8.92
CA ARG A 485 8.37 -22.18 -9.77
C ARG A 485 7.12 -21.31 -9.96
N GLN A 486 6.58 -20.72 -8.89
CA GLN A 486 5.41 -19.83 -9.02
C GLN A 486 5.73 -18.58 -9.84
N ALA A 487 6.90 -17.99 -9.64
CA ALA A 487 7.37 -16.87 -10.44
C ALA A 487 7.50 -17.25 -11.92
N GLU A 488 8.02 -18.45 -12.24
CA GLU A 488 8.08 -18.94 -13.62
C GLU A 488 6.68 -19.15 -14.24
N VAL A 489 5.73 -19.66 -13.46
CA VAL A 489 4.33 -19.84 -13.93
C VAL A 489 3.69 -18.48 -14.22
N LEU A 490 3.87 -17.51 -13.32
CA LEU A 490 3.35 -16.15 -13.50
C LEU A 490 4.02 -15.46 -14.69
N ARG A 491 5.35 -15.58 -14.84
CA ARG A 491 6.09 -15.07 -16.00
C ARG A 491 5.59 -15.67 -17.30
N SER A 492 5.37 -16.98 -17.34
CA SER A 492 4.82 -17.65 -18.52
C SER A 492 3.42 -17.13 -18.85
N LEU A 493 2.58 -16.89 -17.84
CA LEU A 493 1.25 -16.30 -18.03
C LEU A 493 1.34 -14.86 -18.58
N VAL A 494 2.27 -14.05 -18.07
CA VAL A 494 2.56 -12.70 -18.59
C VAL A 494 2.97 -12.74 -20.06
N GLU A 495 3.89 -13.63 -20.44
CA GLU A 495 4.32 -13.77 -21.84
C GLU A 495 3.20 -14.26 -22.76
N GLU A 496 2.40 -15.23 -22.30
CA GLU A 496 1.20 -15.67 -23.04
C GLU A 496 0.17 -14.54 -23.20
N THR A 497 0.04 -13.66 -22.21
CA THR A 497 -0.83 -12.48 -22.28
C THR A 497 -0.30 -11.48 -23.30
N LYS A 498 1.02 -11.25 -23.34
CA LYS A 498 1.64 -10.41 -24.38
C LYS A 498 1.41 -10.97 -25.78
N GLU A 499 1.59 -12.28 -25.97
CA GLU A 499 1.31 -12.93 -27.27
C GLU A 499 -0.14 -12.78 -27.69
N PHE A 500 -1.08 -12.92 -26.75
CA PHE A 500 -2.50 -12.71 -26.98
C PHE A 500 -2.82 -11.27 -27.39
N LEU A 501 -2.33 -10.28 -26.64
CA LEU A 501 -2.49 -8.86 -26.94
C LEU A 501 -1.87 -8.47 -28.28
N LEU A 502 -0.70 -9.00 -28.64
CA LEU A 502 -0.11 -8.80 -29.96
C LEU A 502 -0.99 -9.34 -31.09
N SER A 503 -1.67 -10.46 -30.86
CA SER A 503 -2.65 -11.01 -31.82
C SER A 503 -3.86 -10.09 -31.96
N LEU A 504 -4.42 -9.58 -30.84
CA LEU A 504 -5.53 -8.63 -30.88
C LEU A 504 -5.13 -7.34 -31.60
N ASN A 505 -3.94 -6.80 -31.34
CA ASN A 505 -3.44 -5.62 -32.05
C ASN A 505 -3.37 -5.86 -33.56
N ALA A 506 -2.90 -7.04 -34.00
CA ALA A 506 -2.87 -7.37 -35.43
C ALA A 506 -4.28 -7.38 -36.05
N THR A 507 -5.28 -7.92 -35.33
CA THR A 507 -6.69 -7.90 -35.76
C THR A 507 -7.26 -6.47 -35.80
N LEU A 508 -6.91 -5.63 -34.84
CA LEU A 508 -7.30 -4.21 -34.82
C LEU A 508 -6.69 -3.41 -35.96
N GLN A 509 -5.42 -3.67 -36.30
CA GLN A 509 -4.75 -3.05 -37.45
C GLN A 509 -5.39 -3.49 -38.78
N GLU A 510 -5.88 -4.74 -38.87
CA GLU A 510 -6.67 -5.20 -40.00
C GLU A 510 -8.01 -4.47 -40.09
N ALA A 511 -8.70 -4.28 -38.96
CA ALA A 511 -9.96 -3.52 -38.88
C ALA A 511 -9.77 -2.05 -39.29
N LEU A 512 -8.71 -1.38 -38.82
CA LEU A 512 -8.35 -0.01 -39.21
C LEU A 512 -8.11 0.15 -40.72
N SER A 513 -7.60 -0.91 -41.35
CA SER A 513 -7.29 -0.93 -42.78
C SER A 513 -8.48 -1.31 -43.66
N ALA A 514 -9.59 -1.78 -43.06
CA ALA A 514 -10.78 -2.19 -43.80
C ALA A 514 -11.54 -0.97 -44.34
N GLU A 515 -12.17 -1.15 -45.50
CA GLU A 515 -12.96 -0.12 -46.18
C GLU A 515 -14.48 -0.35 -46.06
N ASP A 516 -14.89 -1.51 -45.53
CA ASP A 516 -16.31 -1.91 -45.44
C ASP A 516 -16.74 -2.26 -44.01
N THR A 517 -17.91 -1.77 -43.63
CA THR A 517 -18.52 -1.96 -42.30
C THR A 517 -18.69 -3.43 -41.91
N ALA A 518 -18.99 -4.31 -42.87
CA ALA A 518 -19.24 -5.72 -42.58
C ALA A 518 -17.97 -6.45 -42.13
N THR A 519 -16.82 -6.15 -42.75
CA THR A 519 -15.52 -6.66 -42.32
C THR A 519 -15.16 -6.15 -40.92
N VAL A 520 -15.28 -4.85 -40.67
CA VAL A 520 -14.95 -4.26 -39.36
C VAL A 520 -15.81 -4.88 -38.25
N MET A 521 -17.13 -4.96 -38.48
CA MET A 521 -18.08 -5.58 -37.54
C MET A 521 -17.70 -7.04 -37.23
N ALA A 522 -17.34 -7.82 -38.26
CA ALA A 522 -16.95 -9.23 -38.07
C ALA A 522 -15.65 -9.38 -37.26
N LEU A 523 -14.67 -8.47 -37.46
CA LEU A 523 -13.41 -8.45 -36.70
C LEU A 523 -13.65 -8.06 -35.24
N LEU A 524 -14.47 -7.04 -34.98
CA LEU A 524 -14.84 -6.61 -33.61
C LEU A 524 -15.57 -7.72 -32.85
N MET A 525 -16.55 -8.40 -33.48
CA MET A 525 -17.21 -9.58 -32.88
C MET A 525 -16.21 -10.70 -32.56
N GLY A 526 -15.19 -10.87 -33.40
CA GLY A 526 -14.10 -11.84 -33.17
C GLY A 526 -13.25 -11.47 -31.96
N ILE A 527 -12.85 -10.20 -31.85
CA ILE A 527 -12.07 -9.68 -30.71
C ILE A 527 -12.81 -9.94 -29.40
N ARG A 528 -14.10 -9.56 -29.29
CA ARG A 528 -14.90 -9.79 -28.08
C ARG A 528 -14.95 -11.26 -27.66
N ALA A 529 -15.20 -12.15 -28.62
CA ALA A 529 -15.25 -13.59 -28.35
C ALA A 529 -13.89 -14.17 -27.90
N GLU A 530 -12.78 -13.67 -28.48
CA GLU A 530 -11.42 -14.05 -28.09
C GLU A 530 -11.07 -13.53 -26.68
N VAL A 531 -11.42 -12.28 -26.38
CA VAL A 531 -11.24 -11.63 -25.07
C VAL A 531 -11.99 -12.38 -23.98
N GLU A 532 -13.29 -12.66 -24.18
CA GLU A 532 -14.11 -13.40 -23.21
C GLU A 532 -13.50 -14.78 -22.89
N ALA A 533 -13.13 -15.52 -23.93
CA ALA A 533 -12.54 -16.85 -23.77
C ALA A 533 -11.18 -16.81 -23.05
N TYR A 534 -10.34 -15.82 -23.39
CA TYR A 534 -9.02 -15.65 -22.78
C TYR A 534 -9.14 -15.26 -21.30
N LEU A 535 -10.01 -14.29 -20.96
CA LEU A 535 -10.21 -13.81 -19.60
C LEU A 535 -10.57 -14.94 -18.62
N VAL A 536 -11.47 -15.85 -19.03
CA VAL A 536 -11.84 -17.02 -18.20
C VAL A 536 -10.64 -17.92 -17.93
N ALA A 537 -9.82 -18.19 -18.95
CA ALA A 537 -8.62 -19.01 -18.83
C ALA A 537 -7.54 -18.32 -17.98
N PHE A 538 -7.34 -17.03 -18.18
CA PHE A 538 -6.41 -16.18 -17.43
C PHE A 538 -6.76 -16.16 -15.94
N LYS A 539 -8.01 -15.79 -15.60
CA LYS A 539 -8.51 -15.73 -14.21
C LYS A 539 -8.32 -17.04 -13.46
N THR A 540 -8.57 -18.16 -14.12
CA THR A 540 -8.36 -19.49 -13.53
C THR A 540 -6.90 -19.74 -13.18
N ARG A 541 -5.98 -19.35 -14.06
CA ARG A 541 -4.54 -19.60 -13.88
C ARG A 541 -3.92 -18.65 -12.86
N ILE A 542 -4.21 -17.37 -12.94
CA ILE A 542 -3.66 -16.37 -12.01
C ILE A 542 -4.21 -16.58 -10.60
N GLY A 543 -5.50 -16.90 -10.47
CA GLY A 543 -6.09 -17.28 -9.18
C GLY A 543 -5.40 -18.49 -8.55
N SER A 544 -5.03 -19.49 -9.35
CA SER A 544 -4.26 -20.64 -8.84
C SER A 544 -2.85 -20.27 -8.35
N VAL A 545 -2.21 -19.25 -8.93
CA VAL A 545 -0.90 -18.76 -8.45
C VAL A 545 -1.09 -18.02 -7.13
N ILE A 546 -2.05 -17.10 -7.06
CA ILE A 546 -2.37 -16.33 -5.86
C ILE A 546 -2.72 -17.27 -4.70
N ASP A 547 -3.63 -18.23 -4.90
CA ASP A 547 -4.00 -19.23 -3.89
C ASP A 547 -2.79 -20.03 -3.40
N ALA A 548 -1.88 -20.42 -4.29
CA ALA A 548 -0.69 -21.16 -3.92
C ALA A 548 0.24 -20.33 -3.03
N LEU A 549 0.44 -19.05 -3.38
CA LEU A 549 1.27 -18.12 -2.61
C LEU A 549 0.65 -17.82 -1.24
N GLU A 550 -0.66 -17.60 -1.17
CA GLU A 550 -1.38 -17.39 0.09
C GLU A 550 -1.25 -18.57 1.04
N ASN A 551 -1.37 -19.80 0.52
CA ASN A 551 -1.18 -21.01 1.31
C ASN A 551 0.25 -21.10 1.87
N GLU A 552 1.28 -20.77 1.10
CA GLU A 552 2.66 -20.74 1.61
C GLU A 552 2.89 -19.61 2.62
N LEU A 553 2.28 -18.44 2.44
CA LEU A 553 2.32 -17.37 3.45
C LEU A 553 1.74 -17.83 4.79
N MET A 554 0.62 -18.56 4.76
CA MET A 554 0.02 -19.16 5.96
C MET A 554 1.00 -20.15 6.62
N MET A 555 1.60 -21.06 5.85
CA MET A 555 2.58 -22.03 6.37
C MET A 555 3.82 -21.35 6.96
N ALA A 556 4.34 -20.30 6.32
CA ALA A 556 5.49 -19.54 6.82
C ALA A 556 5.16 -18.85 8.15
N ARG A 557 3.95 -18.29 8.29
CA ARG A 557 3.46 -17.68 9.53
C ARG A 557 3.41 -18.68 10.67
N GLU A 558 2.90 -19.89 10.43
CA GLU A 558 2.85 -20.95 11.44
C GLU A 558 4.25 -21.35 11.92
N ARG A 559 5.22 -21.45 11.01
CA ARG A 559 6.64 -21.73 11.35
C ARG A 559 7.22 -20.65 12.27
N ILE A 560 7.03 -19.37 11.93
CA ILE A 560 7.48 -18.24 12.77
C ILE A 560 6.80 -18.29 14.16
N SER A 561 5.47 -18.45 14.17
CA SER A 561 4.65 -18.48 15.39
C SER A 561 5.06 -19.62 16.33
N SER A 562 5.40 -20.79 15.77
CA SER A 562 5.80 -21.98 16.54
C SER A 562 7.15 -21.83 17.25
N ARG A 563 8.03 -20.95 16.76
CA ARG A 563 9.36 -20.71 17.33
C ARG A 563 9.40 -19.53 18.30
N SER A 564 8.50 -18.58 18.14
CA SER A 564 8.45 -17.42 19.02
C SER A 564 7.92 -17.78 20.41
N VAL A 565 8.57 -17.26 21.44
CA VAL A 565 8.17 -17.32 22.86
C VAL A 565 7.54 -16.01 23.36
N LEU A 566 7.35 -15.03 22.47
CA LEU A 566 6.72 -13.76 22.81
C LEU A 566 5.21 -13.95 23.05
N GLU A 567 4.76 -13.67 24.26
CA GLU A 567 3.34 -13.76 24.60
C GLU A 567 2.67 -12.38 24.64
N ARG A 568 3.36 -11.40 25.22
CA ARG A 568 2.82 -10.07 25.43
C ARG A 568 3.88 -9.01 25.17
N VAL A 569 3.43 -7.80 24.85
CA VAL A 569 4.27 -6.62 24.74
C VAL A 569 3.72 -5.52 25.64
N LYS A 570 4.58 -4.79 26.32
CA LYS A 570 4.21 -3.56 27.02
C LYS A 570 4.37 -2.40 26.06
N ILE A 571 3.26 -1.86 25.57
CA ILE A 571 3.21 -0.80 24.57
C ILE A 571 2.30 0.32 25.09
N GLY A 572 2.79 1.56 25.09
CA GLY A 572 1.99 2.70 25.56
C GLY A 572 1.52 2.55 27.01
N GLY A 573 2.28 1.87 27.86
CA GLY A 573 1.93 1.61 29.27
C GLY A 573 0.85 0.54 29.49
N GLU A 574 0.36 -0.10 28.43
CA GLU A 574 -0.56 -1.25 28.49
C GLU A 574 0.16 -2.53 28.10
N GLU A 575 -0.32 -3.67 28.58
CA GLU A 575 0.19 -4.99 28.19
C GLU A 575 -0.74 -5.62 27.16
N LEU A 576 -0.26 -5.77 25.93
CA LEU A 576 -0.96 -6.33 24.79
C LEU A 576 -0.60 -7.81 24.59
N ASP A 577 -1.60 -8.69 24.53
CA ASP A 577 -1.42 -10.11 24.14
C ASP A 577 -1.23 -10.22 22.63
N VAL A 578 -0.09 -10.76 22.20
CA VAL A 578 0.32 -10.89 20.79
C VAL A 578 0.24 -12.33 20.27
N ARG A 579 -0.23 -13.30 21.08
CA ARG A 579 -0.45 -14.68 20.63
C ARG A 579 -1.49 -14.80 19.50
N PRO A 580 -2.57 -14.01 19.46
CA PRO A 580 -3.48 -14.02 18.31
C PRO A 580 -2.79 -13.54 17.03
N ASP A 581 -3.13 -14.16 15.90
CA ASP A 581 -2.80 -13.65 14.57
C ASP A 581 -3.97 -12.81 14.04
N GLU A 582 -3.71 -11.54 13.76
CA GLU A 582 -4.65 -10.57 13.20
C GLU A 582 -4.11 -9.91 11.94
N THR A 583 -3.13 -10.52 11.27
CA THR A 583 -2.52 -9.97 10.05
C THR A 583 -3.44 -9.98 8.83
N SER A 584 -4.61 -10.64 8.90
CA SER A 584 -5.70 -10.50 7.93
C SER A 584 -6.61 -9.29 8.21
N LEU A 585 -6.42 -8.62 9.35
CA LEU A 585 -7.15 -7.43 9.75
C LEU A 585 -6.31 -6.16 9.50
N ARG A 586 -6.95 -5.01 9.71
CA ARG A 586 -6.33 -3.70 9.60
C ARG A 586 -5.37 -3.40 10.77
N GLU A 587 -4.32 -2.62 10.51
CA GLU A 587 -3.43 -2.07 11.54
C GLU A 587 -4.14 -1.18 12.55
N ARG A 588 -3.72 -1.26 13.81
CA ARG A 588 -4.28 -0.47 14.92
C ARG A 588 -3.42 0.76 15.17
N LEU A 589 -4.01 1.94 14.99
CA LEU A 589 -3.39 3.20 15.37
C LEU A 589 -3.26 3.28 16.90
N LEU A 590 -2.04 3.51 17.39
CA LEU A 590 -1.83 3.84 18.78
C LEU A 590 -2.17 5.31 19.02
N LYS A 591 -3.29 5.56 19.70
CA LYS A 591 -3.82 6.92 19.95
C LYS A 591 -3.26 7.61 21.20
N LYS A 592 -2.34 6.99 21.93
CA LYS A 592 -1.88 7.53 23.22
C LYS A 592 -1.11 8.83 22.99
N GLY A 593 -1.58 9.91 23.62
CA GLY A 593 -0.94 11.22 23.61
C GLY A 593 0.36 11.18 24.41
N VAL A 594 1.48 11.19 23.70
CA VAL A 594 2.81 11.50 24.22
C VAL A 594 3.17 12.85 23.62
N ASP A 595 3.80 13.72 24.40
CA ASP A 595 4.23 15.03 23.89
C ASP A 595 5.30 14.80 22.80
N LEU A 596 5.38 15.70 21.82
CA LEU A 596 6.37 15.58 20.75
C LEU A 596 7.79 15.59 21.36
N LYS A 597 8.67 14.71 20.86
CA LYS A 597 10.02 14.42 21.37
C LYS A 597 10.05 13.55 22.63
N ASP A 598 8.93 12.93 23.02
CA ASP A 598 8.91 11.91 24.06
C ASP A 598 9.46 10.57 23.55
N MET A 599 10.12 9.86 24.46
CA MET A 599 10.63 8.52 24.21
C MET A 599 9.51 7.49 24.38
N PHE A 600 9.36 6.62 23.40
CA PHE A 600 8.37 5.55 23.38
C PHE A 600 9.07 4.19 23.49
N GLU A 601 8.70 3.38 24.48
CA GLU A 601 9.29 2.06 24.75
C GLU A 601 8.26 0.94 24.55
N ILE A 602 8.70 -0.12 23.90
CA ILE A 602 7.99 -1.39 23.71
C ILE A 602 8.79 -2.49 24.42
N GLY A 603 8.28 -2.95 25.56
CA GLY A 603 8.91 -4.02 26.35
C GLY A 603 8.41 -5.41 25.97
N PHE A 604 9.29 -6.40 25.94
CA PHE A 604 8.96 -7.79 25.57
C PHE A 604 8.63 -8.62 26.82
N LEU A 605 7.55 -9.42 26.78
CA LEU A 605 7.17 -10.35 27.85
C LEU A 605 7.02 -11.78 27.31
N THR A 606 7.83 -12.68 27.86
CA THR A 606 7.85 -14.13 27.57
C THR A 606 7.26 -14.95 28.72
N GLU A 607 7.05 -16.26 28.52
CA GLU A 607 6.38 -17.18 29.47
C GLU A 607 6.94 -17.18 30.91
N ASN A 608 8.22 -16.82 31.11
CA ASN A 608 8.90 -16.78 32.42
C ASN A 608 9.00 -15.37 33.06
N ALA A 609 8.29 -14.38 32.49
CA ALA A 609 8.41 -12.91 32.61
C ALA A 609 9.13 -12.27 33.82
N THR A 610 10.33 -11.72 33.54
CA THR A 610 10.67 -10.31 33.82
C THR A 610 10.91 -9.59 32.49
N ILE A 611 10.60 -8.29 32.39
CA ILE A 611 10.91 -7.49 31.19
C ILE A 611 12.42 -7.30 31.15
N LEU A 612 13.09 -8.01 30.25
CA LEU A 612 14.53 -7.84 30.03
C LEU A 612 14.80 -7.12 28.72
N GLY A 613 14.13 -7.43 27.60
CA GLY A 613 14.33 -6.75 26.30
C GLY A 613 13.32 -5.65 25.99
N TRP A 614 13.76 -4.62 25.26
CA TRP A 614 12.90 -3.55 24.74
C TRP A 614 13.35 -3.05 23.36
N PHE A 615 12.38 -2.48 22.63
CA PHE A 615 12.59 -1.62 21.45
C PHE A 615 12.07 -0.23 21.79
N LYS A 616 12.84 0.83 21.55
CA LYS A 616 12.42 2.20 21.84
C LYS A 616 12.73 3.13 20.67
N PHE A 617 12.04 4.26 20.62
CA PHE A 617 12.27 5.31 19.63
C PHE A 617 11.76 6.65 20.18
N VAL A 618 12.19 7.75 19.57
CA VAL A 618 11.65 9.08 19.86
C VAL A 618 10.41 9.28 18.97
N ASN A 619 9.28 9.77 19.50
CA ASN A 619 8.09 10.02 18.69
C ASN A 619 8.21 11.25 17.74
N ALA A 620 9.43 11.55 17.29
CA ALA A 620 9.77 12.62 16.39
C ALA A 620 10.94 12.21 15.49
N SER A 621 10.94 12.67 14.25
CA SER A 621 12.03 12.55 13.29
C SER A 621 12.57 13.93 12.96
N LEU A 622 13.84 13.98 12.56
CA LEU A 622 14.46 15.17 11.99
C LEU A 622 14.34 15.11 10.47
N VAL A 623 13.94 16.22 9.87
CA VAL A 623 13.88 16.37 8.41
C VAL A 623 14.80 17.50 7.99
N HIS A 624 15.85 17.15 7.24
CA HIS A 624 16.88 18.07 6.78
C HIS A 624 16.64 18.45 5.32
N TYR A 625 16.29 19.71 5.09
CA TYR A 625 16.05 20.24 3.76
C TYR A 625 17.34 20.75 3.10
N PRO A 626 17.44 20.73 1.75
CA PRO A 626 18.61 21.24 1.03
C PRO A 626 18.98 22.71 1.32
N ASN A 627 18.01 23.51 1.79
CA ASN A 627 18.22 24.89 2.20
C ASN A 627 18.83 25.04 3.62
N CYS A 628 19.35 23.94 4.19
CA CYS A 628 19.91 23.83 5.54
C CYS A 628 18.90 24.08 6.67
N THR A 629 17.60 23.98 6.40
CA THR A 629 16.56 24.01 7.44
C THR A 629 16.35 22.60 7.98
N THR A 630 16.30 22.46 9.30
CA THR A 630 15.93 21.22 9.98
C THR A 630 14.57 21.39 10.65
N VAL A 631 13.65 20.47 10.39
CA VAL A 631 12.30 20.47 10.97
C VAL A 631 12.11 19.21 11.79
N VAL A 632 11.51 19.35 12.97
CA VAL A 632 11.09 18.21 13.80
C VAL A 632 9.68 17.83 13.38
N MET A 633 9.50 16.60 12.91
CA MET A 633 8.20 16.07 12.49
C MET A 633 7.73 14.93 13.42
N PRO A 634 6.43 14.81 13.69
CA PRO A 634 5.91 13.74 14.54
C PRO A 634 6.03 12.38 13.87
N VAL A 635 6.42 11.37 14.65
CA VAL A 635 6.38 9.96 14.25
C VAL A 635 5.15 9.32 14.90
N LYS A 636 4.20 8.89 14.08
CA LYS A 636 3.01 8.16 14.56
C LYS A 636 3.29 6.67 14.59
N LEU A 637 2.47 5.93 15.33
CA LEU A 637 2.63 4.49 15.53
C LEU A 637 1.35 3.73 15.18
N ALA A 638 1.47 2.70 14.36
CA ALA A 638 0.46 1.66 14.24
C ALA A 638 1.07 0.28 14.50
N TYR A 639 0.25 -0.70 14.84
CA TYR A 639 0.71 -2.06 15.10
C TYR A 639 -0.30 -3.13 14.67
N MET A 640 0.18 -4.36 14.51
CA MET A 640 -0.65 -5.57 14.33
C MET A 640 -0.10 -6.73 15.13
N ARG A 641 -1.01 -7.57 15.61
CA ARG A 641 -0.69 -8.83 16.27
C ARG A 641 -0.51 -9.89 15.19
N ALA A 642 0.59 -10.62 15.24
CA ALA A 642 1.02 -11.50 14.17
C ALA A 642 1.46 -12.87 14.71
N GLY A 643 0.65 -13.48 15.58
CA GLY A 643 0.87 -14.86 16.01
C GLY A 643 2.17 -15.04 16.78
N ARG A 644 2.25 -14.49 18.00
CA ARG A 644 3.50 -14.41 18.80
C ARG A 644 4.57 -13.50 18.17
N ALA A 645 4.18 -12.61 17.28
CA ALA A 645 5.00 -11.49 16.82
C ALA A 645 4.16 -10.19 16.84
N LEU A 646 4.84 -9.05 16.87
CA LEU A 646 4.22 -7.74 16.71
C LEU A 646 4.75 -7.08 15.44
N HIS A 647 3.88 -6.79 14.49
CA HIS A 647 4.23 -5.89 13.37
C HIS A 647 4.05 -4.47 13.85
N LEU A 648 5.06 -3.64 13.66
CA LEU A 648 5.09 -2.24 14.07
C LEU A 648 5.27 -1.38 12.82
N PHE A 649 4.55 -0.26 12.77
CA PHE A 649 4.63 0.73 11.70
C PHE A 649 5.02 2.07 12.31
N LEU A 650 6.24 2.53 12.03
CA LEU A 650 6.69 3.88 12.35
C LEU A 650 6.32 4.79 11.18
N ILE A 651 5.40 5.72 11.42
CA ILE A 651 4.72 6.47 10.36
C ILE A 651 5.26 7.91 10.35
N TYR A 652 5.94 8.23 9.26
CA TYR A 652 6.53 9.52 8.94
C TYR A 652 5.60 10.32 8.02
N GLY A 653 5.61 11.66 8.15
CA GLY A 653 4.90 12.54 7.21
C GLY A 653 5.67 12.73 5.91
N TYR A 654 5.00 13.29 4.90
CA TYR A 654 5.63 13.78 3.67
C TYR A 654 6.77 14.77 3.96
N PHE A 655 7.93 14.56 3.35
CA PHE A 655 9.12 15.39 3.56
C PHE A 655 9.73 15.97 2.26
N ASN A 656 9.04 15.90 1.13
CA ASN A 656 9.35 16.64 -0.12
C ASN A 656 10.83 16.56 -0.56
N GLY A 657 11.33 15.34 -0.80
CA GLY A 657 12.71 15.11 -1.26
C GLY A 657 13.82 15.48 -0.24
N ALA A 658 13.48 15.86 0.99
CA ALA A 658 14.45 16.08 2.07
C ALA A 658 15.06 14.75 2.59
N THR A 659 15.98 14.86 3.54
CA THR A 659 16.50 13.70 4.27
C THR A 659 15.75 13.54 5.59
N LEU A 660 15.15 12.38 5.80
CA LEU A 660 14.54 11.98 7.06
C LEU A 660 15.56 11.20 7.90
N GLU A 661 15.70 11.58 9.17
CA GLU A 661 16.48 10.88 10.19
C GLU A 661 15.58 10.56 11.40
N HIS A 662 15.57 9.31 11.83
CA HIS A 662 14.82 8.84 12.99
C HIS A 662 15.64 7.87 13.82
N ASP A 663 15.41 7.88 15.14
CA ASP A 663 16.31 7.33 16.16
C ASP A 663 15.72 6.15 16.95
N PRO A 664 15.44 4.99 16.34
CA PRO A 664 15.12 3.77 17.08
C PRO A 664 16.33 3.21 17.85
N SER A 665 16.05 2.28 18.75
CA SER A 665 17.08 1.56 19.50
C SER A 665 16.51 0.29 20.11
N ILE A 666 17.41 -0.65 20.37
CA ILE A 666 17.13 -1.89 21.10
C ILE A 666 18.00 -1.94 22.34
N GLY A 667 17.54 -2.66 23.36
CA GLY A 667 18.35 -2.85 24.55
C GLY A 667 17.71 -3.67 25.63
N LEU A 668 18.31 -3.58 26.81
CA LEU A 668 17.95 -4.38 27.97
C LEU A 668 17.65 -3.53 29.22
N ASN A 669 16.66 -3.97 30.00
CA ASN A 669 16.32 -3.44 31.32
C ASN A 669 17.07 -4.23 32.42
N VAL A 670 18.38 -4.01 32.52
CA VAL A 670 19.29 -4.69 33.47
C VAL A 670 19.96 -3.73 34.45
N PRO A 671 20.44 -4.18 35.63
CA PRO A 671 21.10 -3.32 36.61
C PRO A 671 22.29 -2.51 36.06
N GLU A 672 23.06 -3.10 35.15
CA GLU A 672 24.23 -2.53 34.48
C GLU A 672 23.87 -1.35 33.57
N ALA A 673 22.60 -1.22 33.17
CA ALA A 673 22.12 -0.11 32.36
C ALA A 673 21.91 1.20 33.15
N LYS A 674 22.10 1.19 34.48
CA LYS A 674 21.81 2.33 35.38
C LYS A 674 23.04 3.16 35.78
N GLU A 675 24.16 2.98 35.10
CA GLU A 675 25.41 3.72 35.35
C GLU A 675 25.31 5.18 34.89
N GLU A 676 26.02 6.09 35.55
CA GLU A 676 26.11 7.49 35.13
C GLU A 676 27.01 7.64 33.89
N PRO A 677 26.71 8.57 32.96
CA PRO A 677 27.50 8.74 31.75
C PRO A 677 28.93 9.22 32.04
N GLU A 678 29.90 8.58 31.39
CA GLU A 678 31.32 8.90 31.52
C GLU A 678 31.83 9.88 30.45
N TYR A 679 31.17 9.92 29.30
CA TYR A 679 31.57 10.74 28.15
C TYR A 679 30.38 11.48 27.52
N GLU A 680 30.66 12.59 26.85
CA GLU A 680 29.76 13.25 25.90
C GLU A 680 30.29 13.02 24.49
N VAL A 681 29.42 12.60 23.57
CA VAL A 681 29.75 12.26 22.18
C VAL A 681 28.95 13.12 21.21
#